data_AF-A0A6A2X9G5-F1
#
_entry.id   AF-A0A6A2X9G5-F1
#
_cell.length_a   1.000
_cell.length_b   1.000
_cell.length_c   1.000
_cell.angle_alpha   90.00
_cell.angle_beta   90.00
_cell.angle_gamma   90.00
#
_symmetry.space_group_name_H-M   'P 1'
#
loop_
_entity.id
_entity.type
_entity.pdbx_description
1 polymer ?
#
loop_
_entity_poly.entity_id
_entity_poly.type
_entity_poly.pdbx_seq_one_letter_code
_entity_poly.pdbx_strand_id
1 'polypeptide(L)'
;MWMDNGEQTIYYCLHGHPLVLVEAQGDENEKALCSVCREVIISASTFSCVHCNFHLHPECAQIPSSITPHPLHPQHYGLFLYPLPEWLYGGRACAMCKETCKFRFYSCYDCVDKFYLCTKCSVSSWNLIGRENKSKYEFKGDGHQLPFIFLQNHKDELKTACCSWCLESLMGPIYVSVGCKIKLHSKCFHNLPTETAHPCHRLHTLFLHFRENNFFCEVCQKNDSDNLLYRCLACKFDIHLECIRSRPIIEANRNHEHQFSLLFRNDPFVCDACGTIGRFVSYVCHTCHLQVHKSCTSLPRKIKAARHDDVLVHKYFLEKGEDGDCQICFERVKKEYGCYGCSKEGCNFVVHVKCVLEDDSLYTIIDQENGDRDDATDSSSSIRVIKVNELGEATEVRHFNHEHDLVLGDKIKGDEDRACDGCMLPISTPFYYCSRCDFFLHKTCAELPKTKHHWFQLHAITLEAGDWEVCRLCYRWCSGLFYSNIRGHMFCLRCAAVPYTIKNEGHQHVLFFDRKCKGKCNGCGHNHRYFGAFRCKECSFSLDFACITLPLEVGHKCDRHLLKLSNEDGEDDPEQFRCDVCEKKRDAYRLYYSCSTCDNSVHSRCALGGYPFLKDGAAFNRNYHFHHHKDFNYVRKVVDGYPYCSRCGKPCQDEVVKCTECDYIIHFDCWYVMSSSCFFNDGHRRCYYYYYYLEYCFNINFTFALSS
;
A
#
# COMPACT_ATOMS: atom_id res chain seq x y z
N MET A 1 -6.13 -52.32 -19.90
CA MET A 1 -7.12 -53.20 -20.53
C MET A 1 -6.68 -54.63 -20.31
N TRP A 2 -7.40 -55.39 -19.48
CA TRP A 2 -7.38 -56.86 -19.49
C TRP A 2 -8.83 -57.26 -19.75
N MET A 3 -9.04 -58.11 -20.75
CA MET A 3 -10.36 -58.61 -21.15
C MET A 3 -10.61 -59.92 -20.43
N ASP A 4 -11.73 -60.02 -19.71
CA ASP A 4 -12.41 -61.29 -19.46
C ASP A 4 -13.92 -61.04 -19.37
N ASN A 5 -14.69 -61.88 -20.08
CA ASN A 5 -16.15 -61.92 -20.17
C ASN A 5 -16.89 -60.69 -20.73
N GLY A 6 -16.87 -60.48 -22.04
CA GLY A 6 -17.98 -59.90 -22.84
C GLY A 6 -18.52 -58.50 -22.54
N GLU A 7 -18.17 -57.89 -21.41
CA GLU A 7 -18.64 -56.60 -20.90
C GLU A 7 -17.44 -55.66 -20.81
N GLN A 8 -17.50 -54.52 -21.51
CA GLN A 8 -16.44 -53.52 -21.42
C GLN A 8 -16.55 -52.76 -20.10
N THR A 9 -15.72 -53.11 -19.11
CA THR A 9 -15.61 -52.39 -17.84
C THR A 9 -14.41 -51.43 -17.84
N ILE A 10 -14.60 -50.21 -17.34
CA ILE A 10 -13.55 -49.21 -17.14
C ILE A 10 -13.50 -48.74 -15.68
N TYR A 11 -12.31 -48.36 -15.21
CA TYR A 11 -12.13 -47.65 -13.95
C TYR A 11 -11.87 -46.18 -14.26
N TYR A 12 -12.78 -45.29 -13.86
CA TYR A 12 -12.64 -43.86 -14.09
C TYR A 12 -12.04 -43.19 -12.85
N CYS A 13 -10.89 -42.55 -13.00
CA CYS A 13 -10.10 -41.92 -11.95
C CYS A 13 -10.82 -40.94 -11.01
N LEU A 14 -12.00 -40.43 -11.41
CA LEU A 14 -12.81 -39.49 -10.62
C LEU A 14 -14.03 -40.16 -9.98
N HIS A 15 -14.15 -41.48 -10.09
CA HIS A 15 -15.24 -42.27 -9.56
C HIS A 15 -14.72 -43.62 -9.00
N GLY A 16 -14.97 -43.89 -7.73
CA GLY A 16 -14.37 -45.04 -7.01
C GLY A 16 -14.92 -46.42 -7.40
N HIS A 17 -15.96 -46.49 -8.23
CA HIS A 17 -16.56 -47.75 -8.68
C HIS A 17 -16.27 -48.04 -10.16
N PRO A 18 -16.16 -49.32 -10.55
CA PRO A 18 -16.06 -49.71 -11.96
C PRO A 18 -17.33 -49.33 -12.73
N LEU A 19 -17.15 -48.80 -13.94
CA LEU A 19 -18.22 -48.45 -14.87
C LEU A 19 -18.31 -49.53 -15.94
N VAL A 20 -19.52 -49.99 -16.22
CA VAL A 20 -19.79 -51.01 -17.25
C VAL A 20 -20.42 -50.34 -18.46
N LEU A 21 -19.99 -50.71 -19.66
CA LEU A 21 -20.63 -50.26 -20.89
C LEU A 21 -22.00 -50.94 -21.04
N VAL A 22 -23.05 -50.13 -21.03
CA VAL A 22 -24.44 -50.57 -21.23
C VAL A 22 -24.90 -50.09 -22.60
N GLU A 23 -25.46 -51.00 -23.40
CA GLU A 23 -26.13 -50.65 -24.66
C GLU A 23 -27.58 -50.26 -24.37
N ALA A 24 -28.05 -49.15 -24.95
CA ALA A 24 -29.38 -48.62 -24.67
C ALA A 24 -30.45 -49.52 -25.31
N GLN A 25 -31.17 -50.28 -24.49
CA GLN A 25 -32.46 -50.86 -24.89
C GLN A 25 -33.50 -49.75 -24.82
N GLY A 26 -34.12 -49.45 -25.95
CA GLY A 26 -35.09 -48.38 -26.07
C GLY A 26 -36.30 -48.64 -25.19
N ASP A 27 -36.39 -47.92 -24.07
CA ASP A 27 -37.66 -47.57 -23.47
C ASP A 27 -37.55 -46.21 -22.75
N GLU A 28 -38.59 -45.39 -22.96
CA GLU A 28 -38.69 -44.01 -22.52
C GLU A 28 -39.08 -43.94 -21.03
N ASN A 29 -38.14 -43.55 -20.15
CA ASN A 29 -38.35 -42.62 -19.02
C ASN A 29 -37.15 -42.58 -18.06
N GLU A 30 -36.12 -41.82 -18.45
CA GLU A 30 -35.22 -40.98 -17.63
C GLU A 30 -33.96 -40.74 -18.48
N LYS A 31 -33.86 -39.56 -19.09
CA LYS A 31 -32.69 -39.18 -19.89
C LYS A 31 -31.50 -38.97 -18.95
N ALA A 32 -30.67 -39.99 -18.78
CA ALA A 32 -29.46 -39.92 -17.95
C ALA A 32 -28.52 -38.80 -18.45
N LEU A 33 -28.00 -38.00 -17.51
CA LEU A 33 -27.06 -36.93 -17.80
C LEU A 33 -25.62 -37.43 -17.62
N CYS A 34 -24.73 -37.07 -18.54
CA CYS A 34 -23.32 -37.39 -18.39
C CYS A 34 -22.70 -36.63 -17.20
N SER A 35 -22.08 -37.36 -16.27
CA SER A 35 -21.49 -36.80 -15.04
C SER A 35 -20.24 -35.92 -15.27
N VAL A 36 -19.73 -35.85 -16.50
CA VAL A 36 -18.58 -35.01 -16.89
C VAL A 36 -19.00 -33.78 -17.69
N CYS A 37 -19.89 -33.91 -18.68
CA CYS A 37 -20.31 -32.78 -19.51
C CYS A 37 -21.73 -32.25 -19.20
N ARG A 38 -22.52 -32.96 -18.38
CA ARG A 38 -23.93 -32.70 -18.04
C ARG A 38 -24.88 -32.55 -19.25
N GLU A 39 -24.49 -33.07 -20.40
CA GLU A 39 -25.37 -33.22 -21.55
C GLU A 39 -26.16 -34.53 -21.44
N VAL A 40 -27.35 -34.55 -22.03
CA VAL A 40 -28.17 -35.77 -22.15
C VAL A 40 -27.40 -36.81 -22.94
N ILE A 41 -27.35 -38.03 -22.41
CA ILE A 41 -26.73 -39.14 -23.12
C ILE A 41 -27.71 -39.68 -24.15
N ILE A 42 -27.38 -39.46 -25.43
CA ILE A 42 -28.16 -39.89 -26.60
C ILE A 42 -27.43 -41.02 -27.35
N SER A 43 -26.19 -41.33 -26.95
CA SER A 43 -25.38 -42.37 -27.59
C SER A 43 -25.96 -43.77 -27.36
N ALA A 44 -25.86 -44.64 -28.37
CA ALA A 44 -26.34 -46.02 -28.33
C ALA A 44 -25.67 -46.88 -27.22
N SER A 45 -24.53 -46.43 -26.70
CA SER A 45 -23.81 -47.05 -25.60
C SER A 45 -23.35 -46.00 -24.58
N THR A 46 -23.33 -46.38 -23.30
CA THR A 46 -23.04 -45.50 -22.15
C THR A 46 -22.28 -46.27 -21.06
N PHE A 47 -21.23 -45.66 -20.49
CA PHE A 47 -20.59 -46.22 -19.30
C PHE A 47 -21.36 -45.83 -18.05
N SER A 48 -21.93 -46.83 -17.35
CA SER A 48 -22.78 -46.61 -16.19
C SER A 48 -22.25 -47.34 -14.95
N CYS A 49 -22.36 -46.71 -13.79
CA CYS A 49 -22.02 -47.35 -12.52
C CYS A 49 -23.23 -48.16 -12.02
N VAL A 50 -22.99 -49.42 -11.66
CA VAL A 50 -24.04 -50.29 -11.09
C VAL A 50 -24.40 -49.94 -9.64
N HIS A 51 -23.53 -49.18 -8.94
CA HIS A 51 -23.69 -48.85 -7.52
C HIS A 51 -24.23 -47.44 -7.27
N CYS A 52 -24.21 -46.54 -8.26
CA CYS A 52 -24.71 -45.18 -8.11
C CYS A 52 -25.08 -44.56 -9.45
N ASN A 53 -25.85 -43.47 -9.42
CA ASN A 53 -26.31 -42.74 -10.61
C ASN A 53 -25.18 -41.92 -11.27
N PHE A 54 -24.16 -42.61 -11.78
CA PHE A 54 -23.00 -42.03 -12.45
C PHE A 54 -22.87 -42.61 -13.87
N HIS A 55 -23.11 -41.76 -14.87
CA HIS A 55 -23.14 -42.14 -16.28
C HIS A 55 -22.16 -41.28 -17.10
N LEU A 56 -21.46 -41.88 -18.06
CA LEU A 56 -20.52 -41.19 -18.94
C LEU A 56 -20.76 -41.53 -20.41
N HIS A 57 -20.65 -40.51 -21.27
CA HIS A 57 -20.44 -40.74 -22.70
C HIS A 57 -19.15 -41.56 -22.92
N PRO A 58 -19.11 -42.45 -23.92
CA PRO A 58 -17.89 -43.15 -24.32
C PRO A 58 -16.71 -42.21 -24.57
N GLU A 59 -16.94 -41.02 -25.14
CA GLU A 59 -15.91 -40.02 -25.37
C GLU A 59 -15.47 -39.32 -24.07
N CYS A 60 -16.39 -39.10 -23.13
CA CYS A 60 -16.07 -38.52 -21.81
C CYS A 60 -15.27 -39.48 -20.93
N ALA A 61 -15.47 -40.79 -21.09
CA ALA A 61 -14.72 -41.83 -20.41
C ALA A 61 -13.23 -41.88 -20.83
N GLN A 62 -12.90 -41.36 -22.01
CA GLN A 62 -11.52 -41.32 -22.54
C GLN A 62 -10.73 -40.06 -22.12
N ILE A 63 -11.36 -39.12 -21.40
CA ILE A 63 -10.70 -37.89 -20.95
C ILE A 63 -9.69 -38.21 -19.84
N PRO A 64 -8.40 -37.87 -19.99
CA PRO A 64 -7.36 -38.22 -19.01
C PRO A 64 -7.49 -37.42 -17.70
N SER A 65 -7.29 -38.04 -16.54
CA SER A 65 -7.31 -37.35 -15.21
C SER A 65 -6.27 -36.25 -15.09
N SER A 66 -5.14 -36.44 -15.76
CA SER A 66 -4.02 -35.52 -15.74
C SER A 66 -3.40 -35.42 -17.12
N ILE A 67 -2.96 -34.22 -17.50
CA ILE A 67 -2.29 -33.97 -18.77
C ILE A 67 -0.88 -33.46 -18.45
N THR A 68 0.12 -34.22 -18.88
CA THR A 68 1.53 -33.97 -18.61
C THR A 68 2.38 -34.35 -19.84
N PRO A 69 3.28 -33.49 -20.36
CA PRO A 69 3.37 -32.03 -20.20
C PRO A 69 2.42 -31.26 -21.15
N HIS A 70 1.91 -30.09 -20.72
CA HIS A 70 1.03 -29.25 -21.55
C HIS A 70 1.75 -27.97 -22.04
N PRO A 71 1.87 -27.68 -23.36
CA PRO A 71 2.70 -26.58 -23.88
C PRO A 71 2.29 -25.16 -23.47
N LEU A 72 1.02 -24.94 -23.13
CA LEU A 72 0.55 -23.64 -22.62
C LEU A 72 0.82 -23.43 -21.12
N HIS A 73 1.34 -24.45 -20.42
CA HIS A 73 1.66 -24.38 -19.00
C HIS A 73 2.94 -25.20 -18.67
N PRO A 74 4.10 -24.83 -19.24
CA PRO A 74 5.32 -25.64 -19.19
C PRO A 74 6.07 -25.57 -17.84
N GLN A 75 5.75 -24.58 -16.99
CA GLN A 75 6.46 -24.35 -15.72
C GLN A 75 6.16 -25.42 -14.65
N HIS A 76 5.03 -26.13 -14.78
CA HIS A 76 4.63 -27.17 -13.83
C HIS A 76 4.20 -28.43 -14.59
N TYR A 77 4.67 -29.58 -14.12
CA TYR A 77 4.52 -30.85 -14.83
C TYR A 77 3.10 -31.45 -14.76
N GLY A 78 2.15 -30.85 -14.04
CA GLY A 78 0.83 -31.45 -13.78
C GLY A 78 -0.36 -30.50 -14.01
N LEU A 79 -1.19 -30.79 -15.00
CA LEU A 79 -2.56 -30.27 -15.08
C LEU A 79 -3.54 -31.36 -14.66
N PHE A 80 -4.35 -31.10 -13.64
CA PHE A 80 -5.30 -32.06 -13.07
C PHE A 80 -6.73 -31.61 -13.32
N LEU A 81 -7.62 -32.56 -13.58
CA LEU A 81 -9.03 -32.31 -13.85
C LEU A 81 -9.81 -32.12 -12.53
N TYR A 82 -10.30 -30.91 -12.27
CA TYR A 82 -11.09 -30.57 -11.07
C TYR A 82 -12.58 -30.37 -11.38
N PRO A 83 -13.48 -30.65 -10.43
CA PRO A 83 -14.89 -30.21 -10.46
C PRO A 83 -15.01 -28.73 -10.08
N LEU A 84 -15.98 -28.02 -10.66
CA LEU A 84 -16.31 -26.63 -10.30
C LEU A 84 -17.11 -26.60 -8.98
N PRO A 85 -16.67 -25.90 -7.91
CA PRO A 85 -17.45 -25.74 -6.68
C PRO A 85 -18.72 -24.90 -6.90
N GLU A 86 -19.82 -25.25 -6.24
CA GLU A 86 -21.16 -24.65 -6.46
C GLU A 86 -21.26 -23.14 -6.19
N TRP A 87 -20.34 -22.52 -5.44
CA TRP A 87 -20.36 -21.08 -5.14
C TRP A 87 -19.67 -20.19 -6.19
N LEU A 88 -19.15 -20.75 -7.28
CA LEU A 88 -18.45 -20.03 -8.37
C LEU A 88 -19.36 -19.81 -9.60
N TYR A 89 -20.51 -19.14 -9.40
CA TYR A 89 -21.48 -18.76 -10.46
C TYR A 89 -21.00 -17.64 -11.41
N GLY A 90 -19.72 -17.65 -11.77
CA GLY A 90 -19.14 -16.83 -12.85
C GLY A 90 -18.16 -17.60 -13.75
N GLY A 91 -17.79 -18.83 -13.36
CA GLY A 91 -16.79 -19.69 -14.00
C GLY A 91 -15.43 -19.03 -14.26
N ARG A 92 -14.47 -19.81 -14.76
CA ARG A 92 -13.11 -19.34 -15.08
C ARG A 92 -12.90 -19.37 -16.58
N ALA A 93 -12.39 -18.28 -17.17
CA ALA A 93 -12.12 -18.21 -18.61
C ALA A 93 -10.99 -19.19 -18.97
N CYS A 94 -11.25 -20.03 -19.98
CA CYS A 94 -10.27 -20.95 -20.52
C CYS A 94 -9.07 -20.18 -21.09
N ALA A 95 -7.85 -20.59 -20.77
CA ALA A 95 -6.63 -19.97 -21.27
C ALA A 95 -6.57 -19.93 -22.80
N MET A 96 -7.16 -20.93 -23.47
CA MET A 96 -7.13 -21.12 -24.93
C MET A 96 -8.32 -20.49 -25.66
N CYS A 97 -9.56 -20.84 -25.32
CA CYS A 97 -10.75 -20.34 -26.03
C CYS A 97 -11.37 -19.10 -25.39
N LYS A 98 -10.91 -18.68 -24.20
CA LYS A 98 -11.45 -17.56 -23.40
C LYS A 98 -12.91 -17.70 -22.96
N GLU A 99 -13.63 -18.71 -23.44
CA GLU A 99 -14.95 -19.07 -22.92
C GLU A 99 -14.86 -19.54 -21.47
N THR A 100 -15.92 -19.28 -20.73
CA THR A 100 -16.08 -19.74 -19.35
C THR A 100 -16.10 -21.27 -19.31
N CYS A 101 -15.15 -21.88 -18.60
CA CYS A 101 -15.09 -23.33 -18.42
C CYS A 101 -16.34 -23.79 -17.67
N LYS A 102 -17.11 -24.69 -18.28
CA LYS A 102 -18.32 -25.26 -17.68
C LYS A 102 -18.01 -26.59 -16.99
N PHE A 103 -18.48 -26.75 -15.76
CA PHE A 103 -18.53 -27.98 -14.94
C PHE A 103 -17.20 -28.62 -14.52
N ARG A 104 -16.30 -28.98 -15.45
CA ARG A 104 -14.99 -29.62 -15.19
C ARG A 104 -13.91 -28.91 -15.99
N PHE A 105 -12.75 -28.67 -15.38
CA PHE A 105 -11.63 -27.96 -16.02
C PHE A 105 -10.29 -28.50 -15.52
N TYR A 106 -9.25 -28.35 -16.35
CA TYR A 106 -7.89 -28.63 -15.92
C TYR A 106 -7.30 -27.39 -15.24
N SER A 107 -6.67 -27.60 -14.08
CA SER A 107 -5.90 -26.57 -13.40
C SER A 107 -4.59 -27.13 -12.86
N CYS A 108 -3.63 -26.23 -12.61
CA CYS A 108 -2.38 -26.57 -11.98
C CYS A 108 -2.46 -26.27 -10.48
N TYR A 109 -1.98 -27.22 -9.66
CA TYR A 109 -1.89 -27.06 -8.20
C TYR A 109 -1.04 -25.86 -7.77
N ASP A 110 0.00 -25.51 -8.52
CA ASP A 110 0.87 -24.38 -8.21
C ASP A 110 0.34 -23.03 -8.76
N CYS A 111 -0.69 -23.06 -9.61
CA CYS A 111 -1.23 -21.88 -10.31
C CYS A 111 -2.77 -21.80 -10.22
N VAL A 112 -3.33 -22.19 -9.06
CA VAL A 112 -4.76 -22.42 -8.78
C VAL A 112 -5.68 -21.28 -9.23
N ASP A 113 -5.17 -20.05 -9.40
CA ASP A 113 -5.92 -18.86 -9.82
C ASP A 113 -5.53 -18.20 -11.15
N LYS A 114 -4.57 -18.76 -11.90
CA LYS A 114 -3.98 -18.09 -13.07
C LYS A 114 -4.12 -18.86 -14.39
N PHE A 115 -4.30 -20.18 -14.33
CA PHE A 115 -4.35 -21.00 -15.54
C PHE A 115 -5.44 -22.08 -15.46
N TYR A 116 -6.36 -22.05 -16.43
CA TYR A 116 -7.47 -22.98 -16.54
C TYR A 116 -7.64 -23.43 -17.99
N LEU A 117 -7.92 -24.71 -18.22
CA LEU A 117 -8.17 -25.22 -19.55
C LEU A 117 -9.50 -26.00 -19.60
N CYS A 118 -10.34 -25.65 -20.56
CA CYS A 118 -11.61 -26.34 -20.80
C CYS A 118 -11.35 -27.78 -21.28
N THR A 119 -12.21 -28.73 -20.91
CA THR A 119 -12.06 -30.15 -21.31
C THR A 119 -12.00 -30.31 -22.83
N LYS A 120 -12.84 -29.60 -23.60
CA LYS A 120 -12.79 -29.58 -25.08
C LYS A 120 -11.44 -29.07 -25.63
N CYS A 121 -10.90 -28.05 -24.98
CA CYS A 121 -9.65 -27.38 -25.34
C CYS A 121 -8.44 -28.27 -25.06
N SER A 122 -8.51 -29.04 -23.98
CA SER A 122 -7.47 -29.98 -23.57
C SER A 122 -7.31 -31.14 -24.55
N VAL A 123 -8.41 -31.72 -25.03
CA VAL A 123 -8.41 -32.84 -26.00
C VAL A 123 -8.00 -32.35 -27.40
N SER A 124 -8.47 -31.16 -27.81
CA SER A 124 -8.07 -30.55 -29.09
C SER A 124 -6.57 -30.25 -29.14
N SER A 125 -6.00 -29.77 -28.03
CA SER A 125 -4.56 -29.52 -27.90
C SER A 125 -3.75 -30.82 -27.87
N TRP A 126 -4.23 -31.84 -27.14
CA TRP A 126 -3.59 -33.15 -27.06
C TRP A 126 -3.55 -33.86 -28.42
N ASN A 127 -4.64 -33.80 -29.21
CA ASN A 127 -4.67 -34.38 -30.55
C ASN A 127 -3.76 -33.64 -31.55
N LEU A 128 -3.54 -32.32 -31.37
CA LEU A 128 -2.58 -31.54 -32.17
C LEU A 128 -1.11 -31.87 -31.85
N ILE A 129 -0.83 -32.43 -30.67
CA ILE A 129 0.53 -32.71 -30.17
C ILE A 129 0.86 -34.22 -30.23
N GLY A 130 -0.16 -35.09 -30.10
CA GLY A 130 0.01 -36.51 -29.80
C GLY A 130 0.13 -37.47 -30.98
N ARG A 131 -0.21 -37.08 -32.21
CA ARG A 131 0.06 -37.90 -33.40
C ARG A 131 0.47 -36.98 -34.56
N GLU A 132 1.71 -37.18 -35.02
CA GLU A 132 2.27 -36.59 -36.23
C GLU A 132 2.39 -35.04 -36.25
N ASN A 133 3.40 -34.44 -35.58
CA ASN A 133 3.97 -33.14 -36.01
C ASN A 133 5.21 -32.76 -35.17
N LYS A 134 6.29 -33.55 -35.25
CA LYS A 134 7.62 -33.14 -34.76
C LYS A 134 8.27 -32.01 -35.59
N SER A 135 7.61 -31.48 -36.62
CA SER A 135 8.20 -30.65 -37.69
C SER A 135 7.80 -29.16 -37.70
N LYS A 136 7.22 -28.60 -36.63
CA LYS A 136 6.73 -27.18 -36.62
C LYS A 136 7.30 -26.27 -35.53
N TYR A 137 8.40 -26.64 -34.89
CA TYR A 137 9.13 -25.73 -34.00
C TYR A 137 10.22 -25.03 -34.81
N GLU A 138 10.10 -23.71 -34.94
CA GLU A 138 11.18 -22.88 -35.50
C GLU A 138 11.83 -22.07 -34.38
N PHE A 139 13.17 -21.98 -34.46
CA PHE A 139 14.02 -21.33 -33.48
C PHE A 139 14.74 -20.14 -34.11
N LYS A 140 15.01 -19.09 -33.32
CA LYS A 140 15.70 -17.89 -33.80
C LYS A 140 16.71 -17.35 -32.79
N GLY A 141 17.97 -17.17 -33.23
CA GLY A 141 19.10 -16.66 -32.45
C GLY A 141 20.05 -17.76 -31.92
N ASP A 142 21.31 -17.40 -31.64
CA ASP A 142 22.40 -18.36 -31.35
C ASP A 142 22.65 -18.63 -29.85
N GLY A 143 21.97 -17.91 -28.94
CA GLY A 143 22.20 -18.04 -27.50
C GLY A 143 21.14 -18.82 -26.72
N HIS A 144 19.89 -18.85 -27.19
CA HIS A 144 18.77 -19.57 -26.56
C HIS A 144 17.69 -19.87 -27.60
N GLN A 145 17.46 -21.15 -27.90
CA GLN A 145 16.48 -21.59 -28.90
C GLN A 145 15.05 -21.32 -28.41
N LEU A 146 14.36 -20.37 -29.05
CA LEU A 146 12.95 -20.05 -28.76
C LEU A 146 11.98 -20.89 -29.60
N PRO A 147 11.16 -21.77 -29.00
CA PRO A 147 10.17 -22.52 -29.77
C PRO A 147 9.02 -21.61 -30.18
N PHE A 148 8.88 -21.36 -31.48
CA PHE A 148 7.69 -20.75 -32.07
C PHE A 148 6.80 -21.80 -32.74
N ILE A 149 5.49 -21.69 -32.55
CA ILE A 149 4.49 -22.55 -33.18
C ILE A 149 3.94 -21.82 -34.41
N PHE A 150 4.02 -22.48 -35.57
CA PHE A 150 3.42 -22.02 -36.82
C PHE A 150 1.93 -22.35 -36.92
N LEU A 151 1.09 -21.34 -37.13
CA LEU A 151 -0.36 -21.45 -37.31
C LEU A 151 -0.76 -20.94 -38.70
N GLN A 152 -1.18 -21.86 -39.58
CA GLN A 152 -1.49 -21.58 -40.99
C GLN A 152 -2.92 -21.05 -41.18
N ASN A 153 -3.89 -21.54 -40.40
CA ASN A 153 -5.30 -21.15 -40.43
C ASN A 153 -5.79 -20.88 -39.01
N HIS A 154 -5.84 -19.62 -38.62
CA HIS A 154 -6.50 -19.21 -37.37
C HIS A 154 -7.93 -18.75 -37.70
N LYS A 155 -8.91 -19.10 -36.85
CA LYS A 155 -10.31 -18.66 -37.01
C LYS A 155 -10.40 -17.13 -36.94
N ASP A 156 -11.51 -16.56 -37.47
CA ASP A 156 -11.83 -15.12 -37.59
C ASP A 156 -11.67 -14.25 -36.30
N GLU A 157 -11.37 -14.84 -35.15
CA GLU A 157 -11.28 -14.21 -33.84
C GLU A 157 -9.94 -13.50 -33.52
N LEU A 158 -8.90 -13.62 -34.37
CA LEU A 158 -7.63 -12.85 -34.22
C LEU A 158 -7.62 -11.50 -34.94
N LYS A 159 -8.73 -11.05 -35.55
CA LYS A 159 -8.83 -9.76 -36.27
C LYS A 159 -8.43 -8.54 -35.42
N THR A 160 -8.56 -8.62 -34.11
CA THR A 160 -8.22 -7.55 -33.15
C THR A 160 -6.78 -7.58 -32.64
N ALA A 161 -5.98 -8.60 -32.99
CA ALA A 161 -4.61 -8.74 -32.54
C ALA A 161 -3.62 -8.19 -33.58
N CYS A 162 -2.64 -7.40 -33.12
CA CYS A 162 -1.55 -6.87 -33.95
C CYS A 162 -0.29 -7.72 -33.84
N CYS A 163 0.51 -7.74 -34.91
CA CYS A 163 1.83 -8.33 -34.91
C CYS A 163 2.78 -7.54 -34.00
N SER A 164 3.45 -8.19 -33.06
CA SER A 164 4.37 -7.57 -32.09
C SER A 164 5.58 -6.88 -32.75
N TRP A 165 5.86 -7.16 -34.02
CA TRP A 165 6.95 -6.52 -34.80
C TRP A 165 6.50 -5.36 -35.69
N CYS A 166 5.49 -5.52 -36.55
CA CYS A 166 5.06 -4.47 -37.48
C CYS A 166 3.84 -3.67 -36.99
N LEU A 167 3.20 -4.10 -35.90
CA LEU A 167 1.99 -3.51 -35.31
C LEU A 167 0.74 -3.52 -36.20
N GLU A 168 0.80 -4.18 -37.36
CA GLU A 168 -0.33 -4.37 -38.26
C GLU A 168 -1.20 -5.56 -37.82
N SER A 169 -2.47 -5.56 -38.22
CA SER A 169 -3.41 -6.65 -37.93
C SER A 169 -2.89 -8.00 -38.44
N LEU A 170 -3.07 -9.04 -37.63
CA LEU A 170 -2.65 -10.40 -37.95
C LEU A 170 -3.63 -11.04 -38.93
N MET A 171 -3.42 -10.79 -40.23
CA MET A 171 -4.11 -11.50 -41.31
C MET A 171 -3.17 -12.53 -41.96
N GLY A 172 -3.55 -13.81 -41.97
CA GLY A 172 -2.78 -14.90 -42.60
C GLY A 172 -1.90 -15.72 -41.63
N PRO A 173 -0.87 -16.44 -42.11
CA PRO A 173 -0.09 -17.35 -41.27
C PRO A 173 0.75 -16.61 -40.22
N ILE A 174 0.74 -17.11 -38.98
CA ILE A 174 1.42 -16.48 -37.83
C ILE A 174 2.33 -17.46 -37.09
N TYR A 175 3.36 -16.92 -36.43
CA TYR A 175 4.12 -17.62 -35.39
C TYR A 175 3.74 -17.08 -34.02
N VAL A 176 3.53 -17.99 -33.08
CA VAL A 176 3.25 -17.66 -31.67
C VAL A 176 4.35 -18.26 -30.81
N SER A 177 4.94 -17.44 -29.94
CA SER A 177 5.96 -17.90 -28.99
C SER A 177 5.34 -18.81 -27.93
N VAL A 178 5.97 -19.96 -27.66
CA VAL A 178 5.56 -20.81 -26.52
C VAL A 178 5.96 -20.13 -25.21
N GLY A 179 4.99 -19.88 -24.33
CA GLY A 179 5.22 -19.28 -23.01
C GLY A 179 5.30 -17.74 -22.98
N CYS A 180 4.97 -17.04 -24.07
CA CYS A 180 4.98 -15.55 -24.10
C CYS A 180 3.78 -15.00 -24.88
N LYS A 181 3.50 -13.69 -24.71
CA LYS A 181 2.37 -12.99 -25.37
C LYS A 181 2.65 -12.58 -26.84
N ILE A 182 3.74 -13.06 -27.44
CA ILE A 182 4.25 -12.54 -28.71
C ILE A 182 3.60 -13.26 -29.89
N LYS A 183 3.12 -12.47 -30.85
CA LYS A 183 2.48 -12.95 -32.08
C LYS A 183 3.12 -12.23 -33.25
N LEU A 184 3.64 -12.98 -34.21
CA LEU A 184 4.34 -12.42 -35.38
C LEU A 184 3.69 -12.96 -36.66
N HIS A 185 3.54 -12.14 -37.70
CA HIS A 185 3.29 -12.69 -39.03
C HIS A 185 4.44 -13.62 -39.42
N SER A 186 4.17 -14.64 -40.24
CA SER A 186 5.23 -15.50 -40.80
C SER A 186 6.35 -14.68 -41.46
N LYS A 187 5.99 -13.71 -42.30
CA LYS A 187 6.98 -12.80 -42.92
C LYS A 187 7.75 -11.96 -41.88
N CYS A 188 7.10 -11.52 -40.81
CA CYS A 188 7.76 -10.74 -39.74
C CYS A 188 8.69 -11.60 -38.90
N PHE A 189 8.31 -12.86 -38.62
CA PHE A 189 9.14 -13.82 -37.92
C PHE A 189 10.45 -14.07 -38.67
N HIS A 190 10.39 -14.37 -39.98
CA HIS A 190 11.60 -14.62 -40.77
C HIS A 190 12.48 -13.36 -40.90
N ASN A 191 11.88 -12.18 -41.08
CA ASN A 191 12.61 -10.92 -41.24
C ASN A 191 12.99 -10.20 -39.93
N LEU A 192 12.72 -10.80 -38.77
CA LEU A 192 13.08 -10.20 -37.48
C LEU A 192 14.63 -10.15 -37.32
N PRO A 193 15.27 -9.02 -37.07
CA PRO A 193 16.71 -8.98 -36.85
C PRO A 193 17.11 -9.73 -35.57
N THR A 194 18.20 -10.50 -35.60
CA THR A 194 18.83 -11.05 -34.38
C THR A 194 19.71 -10.00 -33.68
N GLU A 195 20.22 -9.06 -34.47
CA GLU A 195 21.06 -7.94 -34.03
C GLU A 195 20.51 -6.65 -34.62
N THR A 196 20.52 -5.58 -33.83
CA THR A 196 20.06 -4.27 -34.27
C THR A 196 20.80 -3.15 -33.56
N ALA A 197 21.07 -2.06 -34.29
CA ALA A 197 21.56 -0.81 -33.70
C ALA A 197 20.37 0.09 -33.38
N HIS A 198 20.41 0.78 -32.24
CA HIS A 198 19.33 1.70 -31.85
C HIS A 198 19.88 3.12 -31.67
N PRO A 199 19.17 4.18 -32.15
CA PRO A 199 19.61 5.57 -32.00
C PRO A 199 19.86 6.02 -30.55
N CYS A 200 19.19 5.42 -29.56
CA CYS A 200 19.42 5.66 -28.12
C CYS A 200 20.56 4.83 -27.52
N HIS A 201 21.16 3.91 -28.28
CA HIS A 201 22.27 3.07 -27.82
C HIS A 201 23.25 2.81 -28.97
N ARG A 202 23.97 3.87 -29.37
CA ARG A 202 24.78 3.88 -30.61
C ARG A 202 26.14 3.20 -30.49
N LEU A 203 26.64 3.05 -29.25
CA LEU A 203 27.97 2.51 -29.00
C LEU A 203 28.00 0.98 -29.00
N HIS A 204 26.87 0.31 -28.78
CA HIS A 204 26.81 -1.14 -28.74
C HIS A 204 25.59 -1.67 -29.49
N THR A 205 25.78 -2.81 -30.16
CA THR A 205 24.72 -3.56 -30.81
C THR A 205 23.79 -4.18 -29.77
N LEU A 206 22.49 -4.14 -30.03
CA LEU A 206 21.49 -4.85 -29.25
C LEU A 206 21.24 -6.22 -29.86
N PHE A 207 21.18 -7.23 -29.01
CA PHE A 207 20.90 -8.59 -29.38
C PHE A 207 19.49 -8.95 -28.97
N LEU A 208 18.77 -9.65 -29.86
CA LEU A 208 17.48 -10.21 -29.53
C LEU A 208 17.67 -11.23 -28.40
N HIS A 209 17.00 -10.99 -27.28
CA HIS A 209 17.20 -11.72 -26.05
C HIS A 209 15.87 -12.13 -25.44
N PHE A 210 15.89 -13.31 -24.82
CA PHE A 210 14.75 -13.86 -24.09
C PHE A 210 14.97 -13.74 -22.60
N ARG A 211 13.97 -13.25 -21.86
CA ARG A 211 14.02 -13.16 -20.40
C ARG A 211 12.74 -13.71 -19.79
N GLU A 212 12.87 -14.61 -18.82
CA GLU A 212 11.73 -15.21 -18.10
C GLU A 212 11.20 -14.33 -16.96
N ASN A 213 11.85 -13.19 -16.70
CA ASN A 213 11.57 -12.29 -15.59
C ASN A 213 11.21 -10.89 -16.11
N ASN A 214 10.45 -10.16 -15.28
CA ASN A 214 10.13 -8.76 -15.54
C ASN A 214 11.37 -7.95 -15.92
N PHE A 215 11.23 -7.11 -16.94
CA PHE A 215 12.27 -6.19 -17.35
C PHE A 215 11.71 -4.77 -17.50
N PHE A 216 12.63 -3.81 -17.47
CA PHE A 216 12.32 -2.40 -17.65
C PHE A 216 12.77 -1.97 -19.05
N CYS A 217 11.83 -1.50 -19.88
CA CYS A 217 12.19 -0.98 -21.19
C CYS A 217 12.65 0.47 -21.07
N GLU A 218 13.90 0.73 -21.44
CA GLU A 218 14.54 2.04 -21.34
C GLU A 218 13.93 3.09 -22.29
N VAL A 219 13.21 2.65 -23.31
CA VAL A 219 12.54 3.54 -24.28
C VAL A 219 11.15 3.96 -23.79
N CYS A 220 10.26 3.03 -23.51
CA CYS A 220 8.89 3.40 -23.07
C CYS A 220 8.77 3.61 -21.55
N GLN A 221 9.83 3.34 -20.78
CA GLN A 221 9.91 3.51 -19.34
C GLN A 221 8.83 2.72 -18.59
N LYS A 222 8.44 1.54 -19.11
CA LYS A 222 7.48 0.63 -18.49
C LYS A 222 8.16 -0.67 -18.08
N ASN A 223 7.73 -1.21 -16.95
CA ASN A 223 8.00 -2.59 -16.59
C ASN A 223 7.04 -3.49 -17.34
N ASP A 224 7.56 -4.54 -17.96
CA ASP A 224 6.74 -5.56 -18.60
C ASP A 224 7.27 -6.96 -18.28
N SER A 225 6.35 -7.91 -18.43
CA SER A 225 6.52 -9.36 -18.37
C SER A 225 6.72 -9.97 -19.76
N ASP A 226 6.93 -9.13 -20.78
CA ASP A 226 7.19 -9.63 -22.13
C ASP A 226 8.54 -10.34 -22.17
N ASN A 227 8.54 -11.54 -22.73
CA ASN A 227 9.74 -12.38 -22.64
C ASN A 227 10.72 -12.16 -23.78
N LEU A 228 10.40 -11.36 -24.82
CA LEU A 228 11.29 -11.08 -25.95
C LEU A 228 11.58 -9.59 -26.07
N LEU A 229 12.85 -9.25 -26.00
CA LEU A 229 13.36 -7.89 -25.95
C LEU A 229 14.69 -7.79 -26.72
N TYR A 230 15.14 -6.57 -27.01
CA TYR A 230 16.52 -6.33 -27.45
C TYR A 230 17.35 -5.87 -26.26
N ARG A 231 18.49 -6.53 -26.03
CA ARG A 231 19.40 -6.27 -24.91
C ARG A 231 20.80 -5.95 -25.39
N CYS A 232 21.41 -4.91 -24.84
CA CYS A 232 22.87 -4.78 -24.81
C CYS A 232 23.41 -5.59 -23.63
N LEU A 233 24.25 -6.60 -23.87
CA LEU A 233 24.84 -7.39 -22.80
C LEU A 233 25.85 -6.58 -21.96
N ALA A 234 26.61 -5.69 -22.59
CA ALA A 234 27.62 -4.87 -21.92
C ALA A 234 26.99 -3.82 -20.99
N CYS A 235 25.93 -3.16 -21.44
CA CYS A 235 25.28 -2.08 -20.70
C CYS A 235 24.02 -2.51 -19.93
N LYS A 236 23.56 -3.76 -20.11
CA LYS A 236 22.26 -4.25 -19.59
C LYS A 236 21.08 -3.36 -19.99
N PHE A 237 21.15 -2.80 -21.20
CA PHE A 237 20.17 -1.88 -21.74
C PHE A 237 19.08 -2.66 -22.49
N ASP A 238 17.85 -2.63 -22.00
CA ASP A 238 16.73 -3.46 -22.48
C ASP A 238 15.66 -2.61 -23.19
N ILE A 239 15.18 -3.07 -24.36
CA ILE A 239 14.13 -2.41 -25.15
C ILE A 239 13.07 -3.45 -25.57
N HIS A 240 11.78 -3.11 -25.45
CA HIS A 240 10.69 -3.92 -26.02
C HIS A 240 10.82 -4.12 -27.53
N LEU A 241 10.34 -5.24 -28.04
CA LEU A 241 10.30 -5.53 -29.47
C LEU A 241 9.61 -4.43 -30.29
N GLU A 242 8.50 -3.90 -29.80
CA GLU A 242 7.76 -2.79 -30.42
C GLU A 242 8.49 -1.43 -30.31
N CYS A 243 9.29 -1.25 -29.25
CA CYS A 243 9.98 0.01 -29.00
C CYS A 243 11.15 0.24 -29.96
N ILE A 244 11.71 -0.82 -30.57
CA ILE A 244 12.85 -0.68 -31.50
C ILE A 244 12.47 0.05 -32.81
N ARG A 245 11.20 -0.06 -33.25
CA ARG A 245 10.71 0.54 -34.50
C ARG A 245 9.95 1.83 -34.25
N SER A 246 9.97 2.35 -33.02
CA SER A 246 9.11 3.47 -32.63
C SER A 246 9.33 4.66 -33.56
N ARG A 247 8.28 4.99 -34.32
CA ARG A 247 8.22 6.16 -35.19
C ARG A 247 8.19 7.42 -34.31
N PRO A 248 8.55 8.61 -34.82
CA PRO A 248 8.23 9.84 -34.13
C PRO A 248 6.70 9.92 -33.98
N ILE A 249 6.20 9.67 -32.78
CA ILE A 249 4.78 9.81 -32.46
C ILE A 249 4.55 11.28 -32.15
N ILE A 250 3.61 11.89 -32.88
CA ILE A 250 3.05 13.20 -32.52
C ILE A 250 1.95 12.92 -31.50
N GLU A 251 2.18 13.25 -30.24
CA GLU A 251 1.15 13.11 -29.21
C GLU A 251 0.29 14.39 -29.20
N ALA A 252 -1.01 14.23 -29.49
CA ALA A 252 -1.99 15.29 -29.32
C ALA A 252 -2.09 15.60 -27.81
N ASN A 253 -1.83 16.85 -27.45
CA ASN A 253 -1.82 17.26 -26.05
C ASN A 253 -3.20 17.76 -25.61
N ARG A 254 -3.62 17.37 -24.41
CA ARG A 254 -4.85 17.86 -23.77
C ARG A 254 -4.62 19.13 -22.94
N ASN A 255 -3.41 19.32 -22.40
CA ASN A 255 -3.13 20.31 -21.35
C ASN A 255 -2.08 21.37 -21.74
N HIS A 256 -1.35 21.18 -22.84
CA HIS A 256 -0.49 22.19 -23.45
C HIS A 256 -1.01 22.54 -24.85
N GLU A 257 -0.94 23.81 -25.22
CA GLU A 257 -1.55 24.34 -26.45
C GLU A 257 -0.90 23.80 -27.73
N HIS A 258 0.37 23.39 -27.66
CA HIS A 258 1.13 22.89 -28.80
C HIS A 258 1.38 21.38 -28.72
N GLN A 259 1.58 20.77 -29.88
CA GLN A 259 1.91 19.35 -29.99
C GLN A 259 3.38 19.09 -29.64
N PHE A 260 3.63 17.93 -29.03
CA PHE A 260 4.98 17.45 -28.75
C PHE A 260 5.39 16.37 -29.76
N SER A 261 6.64 16.47 -30.21
CA SER A 261 7.28 15.47 -31.08
C SER A 261 8.25 14.62 -30.28
N LEU A 262 8.23 13.31 -30.50
CA LEU A 262 9.11 12.36 -29.83
C LEU A 262 10.56 12.45 -30.34
N LEU A 263 11.53 12.60 -29.44
CA LEU A 263 12.97 12.62 -29.73
C LEU A 263 13.71 11.51 -28.97
N PHE A 264 14.43 10.68 -29.74
CA PHE A 264 15.24 9.55 -29.26
C PHE A 264 16.72 9.94 -29.15
N ARG A 265 17.23 10.10 -27.94
CA ARG A 265 18.65 10.40 -27.67
C ARG A 265 19.12 9.84 -26.33
N ASN A 266 20.32 9.24 -26.32
CA ASN A 266 20.97 8.76 -25.10
C ASN A 266 21.46 9.90 -24.18
N ASP A 267 21.63 11.10 -24.74
CA ASP A 267 22.15 12.24 -24.00
C ASP A 267 21.21 12.61 -22.85
N PRO A 268 21.70 12.73 -21.60
CA PRO A 268 20.88 13.19 -20.50
C PRO A 268 20.43 14.62 -20.78
N PHE A 269 19.15 14.90 -20.55
CA PHE A 269 18.57 16.24 -20.67
C PHE A 269 17.88 16.61 -19.36
N VAL A 270 17.76 17.89 -19.06
CA VAL A 270 16.92 18.35 -17.95
C VAL A 270 15.54 18.66 -18.50
N CYS A 271 14.49 18.09 -17.91
CA CYS A 271 13.12 18.32 -18.34
C CYS A 271 12.69 19.74 -17.97
N ASP A 272 12.34 20.55 -18.96
CA ASP A 272 11.96 21.95 -18.74
C ASP A 272 10.69 22.10 -17.90
N ALA A 273 9.84 21.07 -17.85
CA ALA A 273 8.61 21.11 -17.06
C ALA A 273 8.83 20.84 -15.57
N CYS A 274 9.78 19.99 -15.20
CA CYS A 274 9.92 19.53 -13.80
C CYS A 274 11.34 19.65 -13.22
N GLY A 275 12.31 20.08 -14.02
CA GLY A 275 13.69 20.30 -13.60
C GLY A 275 14.49 19.05 -13.25
N THR A 276 14.00 17.86 -13.60
CA THR A 276 14.72 16.59 -13.33
C THR A 276 15.29 15.97 -14.59
N ILE A 277 16.35 15.20 -14.43
CA ILE A 277 17.08 14.58 -15.55
C ILE A 277 16.22 13.49 -16.20
N GLY A 278 16.04 13.58 -17.52
CA GLY A 278 15.54 12.53 -18.38
C GLY A 278 16.66 11.91 -19.21
N ARG A 279 16.43 10.68 -19.67
CA ARG A 279 17.34 9.94 -20.55
C ARG A 279 16.55 9.23 -21.64
N PHE A 280 17.22 8.93 -22.75
CA PHE A 280 16.75 8.10 -23.87
C PHE A 280 15.61 8.70 -24.71
N VAL A 281 14.58 9.24 -24.06
CA VAL A 281 13.37 9.72 -24.70
C VAL A 281 12.95 11.06 -24.10
N SER A 282 12.78 12.04 -24.98
CA SER A 282 12.23 13.35 -24.63
C SER A 282 11.14 13.75 -25.62
N TYR A 283 10.22 14.58 -25.17
CA TYR A 283 9.16 15.16 -25.98
C TYR A 283 9.48 16.62 -26.21
N VAL A 284 9.60 17.01 -27.47
CA VAL A 284 10.00 18.36 -27.86
C VAL A 284 8.82 19.12 -28.44
N CYS A 285 8.49 20.27 -27.86
CA CYS A 285 7.60 21.23 -28.47
C CYS A 285 8.44 22.21 -29.29
N HIS A 286 8.33 22.14 -30.62
CA HIS A 286 9.10 23.03 -31.49
C HIS A 286 8.65 24.48 -31.41
N THR A 287 7.37 24.74 -31.08
CA THR A 287 6.83 26.11 -30.97
C THR A 287 7.27 26.81 -29.68
N CYS A 288 7.25 26.10 -28.55
CA CYS A 288 7.67 26.64 -27.25
C CYS A 288 9.15 26.39 -26.93
N HIS A 289 9.86 25.66 -27.79
CA HIS A 289 11.25 25.21 -27.56
C HIS A 289 11.45 24.44 -26.25
N LEU A 290 10.44 23.67 -25.83
CA LEU A 290 10.47 22.89 -24.59
C LEU A 290 10.89 21.44 -24.85
N GLN A 291 11.72 20.87 -24.00
CA GLN A 291 12.09 19.46 -23.96
C GLN A 291 11.67 18.84 -22.63
N VAL A 292 10.71 17.91 -22.66
CA VAL A 292 10.05 17.37 -21.46
C VAL A 292 10.02 15.84 -21.41
N HIS A 293 9.79 15.27 -20.21
CA HIS A 293 9.49 13.84 -20.07
C HIS A 293 8.13 13.49 -20.67
N LYS A 294 7.91 12.21 -21.00
CA LYS A 294 6.59 11.70 -21.40
C LYS A 294 5.50 12.06 -20.39
N SER A 295 5.75 11.79 -19.10
CA SER A 295 4.80 12.10 -18.02
C SER A 295 4.55 13.60 -17.86
N CYS A 296 5.47 14.44 -18.37
CA CYS A 296 5.36 15.88 -18.28
C CYS A 296 4.61 16.51 -19.48
N THR A 297 4.28 15.75 -20.53
CA THR A 297 3.48 16.28 -21.64
C THR A 297 2.06 16.58 -21.18
N SER A 298 1.51 15.76 -20.29
CA SER A 298 0.12 15.83 -19.81
C SER A 298 -0.02 16.42 -18.41
N LEU A 299 0.88 17.31 -17.98
CA LEU A 299 0.79 17.91 -16.63
C LEU A 299 -0.53 18.65 -16.44
N PRO A 300 -1.20 18.52 -15.29
CA PRO A 300 -2.39 19.31 -14.98
C PRO A 300 -2.09 20.80 -15.01
N ARG A 301 -2.91 21.60 -15.72
CA ARG A 301 -2.69 23.06 -15.78
C ARG A 301 -2.99 23.74 -14.43
N LYS A 302 -4.01 23.26 -13.73
CA LYS A 302 -4.48 23.80 -12.44
C LYS A 302 -4.66 22.67 -11.44
N ILE A 303 -4.15 22.87 -10.23
CA ILE A 303 -4.31 21.92 -9.12
C ILE A 303 -4.66 22.67 -7.84
N LYS A 304 -5.35 21.99 -6.92
CA LYS A 304 -5.45 22.40 -5.50
C LYS A 304 -4.50 21.53 -4.69
N ALA A 305 -3.73 22.12 -3.78
CA ALA A 305 -2.74 21.39 -2.98
C ALA A 305 -3.13 21.34 -1.50
N ALA A 306 -2.81 20.25 -0.80
CA ALA A 306 -3.18 20.07 0.62
C ALA A 306 -2.61 21.16 1.55
N ARG A 307 -1.48 21.78 1.17
CA ARG A 307 -0.82 22.84 1.96
C ARG A 307 -1.22 24.27 1.57
N HIS A 308 -2.15 24.43 0.63
CA HIS A 308 -2.55 25.74 0.13
C HIS A 308 -3.99 25.75 -0.38
N ASP A 309 -4.80 26.65 0.16
CA ASP A 309 -6.24 26.69 -0.15
C ASP A 309 -6.53 27.23 -1.56
N ASP A 310 -5.70 28.15 -2.05
CA ASP A 310 -5.86 28.73 -3.38
C ASP A 310 -5.33 27.79 -4.48
N VAL A 311 -5.85 27.99 -5.69
CA VAL A 311 -5.48 27.20 -6.87
C VAL A 311 -4.05 27.50 -7.31
N LEU A 312 -3.27 26.44 -7.51
CA LEU A 312 -1.94 26.51 -8.10
C LEU A 312 -2.01 26.29 -9.60
N VAL A 313 -1.22 27.07 -10.34
CA VAL A 313 -1.15 27.00 -11.79
C VAL A 313 0.25 26.57 -12.21
N HIS A 314 0.33 25.62 -13.14
CA HIS A 314 1.59 25.22 -13.74
C HIS A 314 2.13 26.35 -14.62
N LYS A 315 3.36 26.80 -14.36
CA LYS A 315 4.07 27.82 -15.14
C LYS A 315 5.39 27.22 -15.62
N TYR A 316 5.64 27.27 -16.93
CA TYR A 316 6.93 26.90 -17.53
C TYR A 316 7.98 28.00 -17.37
N PHE A 317 7.54 29.25 -17.32
CA PHE A 317 8.38 30.43 -17.17
C PHE A 317 7.86 31.24 -15.99
N LEU A 318 8.71 31.50 -15.00
CA LEU A 318 8.39 32.40 -13.90
C LEU A 318 8.66 33.84 -14.35
N GLU A 319 7.61 34.65 -14.48
CA GLU A 319 7.75 36.09 -14.66
C GLU A 319 8.37 36.71 -13.39
N LYS A 320 9.21 37.73 -13.58
CA LYS A 320 10.12 38.31 -12.57
C LYS A 320 9.45 38.48 -11.19
N GLY A 321 9.99 37.75 -10.21
CA GLY A 321 9.68 37.79 -8.78
C GLY A 321 10.76 37.03 -8.01
N GLU A 322 10.90 37.27 -6.70
CA GLU A 322 11.99 36.73 -5.86
C GLU A 322 12.10 35.20 -5.91
N ASP A 323 13.32 34.69 -5.72
CA ASP A 323 13.56 33.25 -5.67
C ASP A 323 12.82 32.65 -4.46
N GLY A 324 11.95 31.65 -4.71
CA GLY A 324 11.21 30.96 -3.66
C GLY A 324 11.74 29.56 -3.38
N ASP A 325 11.63 29.13 -2.13
CA ASP A 325 11.80 27.73 -1.74
C ASP A 325 10.51 26.94 -1.96
N CYS A 326 10.63 25.69 -2.40
CA CYS A 326 9.50 24.79 -2.57
C CYS A 326 8.83 24.54 -1.22
N GLN A 327 7.53 24.81 -1.09
CA GLN A 327 6.79 24.63 0.18
C GLN A 327 6.51 23.16 0.57
N ILE A 328 7.10 22.20 -0.14
CA ILE A 328 7.05 20.76 0.15
C ILE A 328 8.41 20.25 0.62
N CYS A 329 9.46 20.45 -0.18
CA CYS A 329 10.81 19.95 0.13
C CYS A 329 11.74 21.02 0.72
N PHE A 330 11.34 22.30 0.69
CA PHE A 330 12.08 23.48 1.16
C PHE A 330 13.44 23.69 0.47
N GLU A 331 13.63 23.05 -0.68
CA GLU A 331 14.73 23.32 -1.59
C GLU A 331 14.36 24.42 -2.58
N ARG A 332 15.37 25.17 -3.02
CA ARG A 332 15.21 26.30 -3.94
C ARG A 332 14.55 25.86 -5.25
N VAL A 333 13.54 26.60 -5.70
CA VAL A 333 12.93 26.39 -7.02
C VAL A 333 13.76 27.13 -8.07
N LYS A 334 14.33 26.40 -9.01
CA LYS A 334 15.09 27.00 -10.12
C LYS A 334 14.12 27.60 -11.13
N LYS A 335 14.32 28.88 -11.45
CA LYS A 335 13.51 29.64 -12.41
C LYS A 335 13.61 29.16 -13.86
N GLU A 336 14.65 28.38 -14.14
CA GLU A 336 14.94 27.76 -15.43
C GLU A 336 13.90 26.69 -15.81
N TYR A 337 13.15 26.17 -14.83
CA TYR A 337 12.26 25.03 -15.01
C TYR A 337 10.86 25.31 -14.47
N GLY A 338 9.89 24.52 -14.95
CA GLY A 338 8.50 24.61 -14.58
C GLY A 338 8.22 24.29 -13.11
N CYS A 339 7.21 24.96 -12.58
CA CYS A 339 6.74 24.80 -11.20
C CYS A 339 5.24 25.09 -11.10
N TYR A 340 4.63 24.69 -9.98
CA TYR A 340 3.29 25.16 -9.62
C TYR A 340 3.43 26.35 -8.67
N GLY A 341 2.77 27.45 -9.01
CA GLY A 341 2.73 28.65 -8.18
C GLY A 341 1.30 29.14 -7.96
N CYS A 342 1.05 29.79 -6.83
CA CYS A 342 -0.20 30.50 -6.61
C CYS A 342 -0.30 31.68 -7.60
N SER A 343 -1.51 31.93 -8.09
CA SER A 343 -1.79 33.06 -9.00
C SER A 343 -2.30 34.31 -8.28
N LYS A 344 -2.47 34.24 -6.95
CA LYS A 344 -2.95 35.34 -6.13
C LYS A 344 -1.82 36.35 -5.88
N GLU A 345 -2.09 37.62 -6.14
CA GLU A 345 -1.20 38.75 -5.85
C GLU A 345 -0.71 38.69 -4.39
N GLY A 346 0.61 38.80 -4.19
CA GLY A 346 1.25 38.74 -2.87
C GLY A 346 1.44 37.34 -2.27
N CYS A 347 1.02 36.26 -2.93
CA CYS A 347 1.24 34.89 -2.46
C CYS A 347 2.49 34.25 -3.10
N ASN A 348 3.52 34.01 -2.29
CA ASN A 348 4.78 33.38 -2.74
C ASN A 348 4.78 31.84 -2.66
N PHE A 349 3.60 31.21 -2.60
CA PHE A 349 3.51 29.76 -2.53
C PHE A 349 3.94 29.13 -3.86
N VAL A 350 5.07 28.41 -3.84
CA VAL A 350 5.64 27.72 -5.00
C VAL A 350 6.06 26.31 -4.63
N VAL A 351 5.86 25.35 -5.54
CA VAL A 351 6.28 23.95 -5.36
C VAL A 351 6.82 23.36 -6.67
N HIS A 352 7.83 22.50 -6.57
CA HIS A 352 8.30 21.73 -7.73
C HIS A 352 7.18 20.80 -8.22
N VAL A 353 7.11 20.61 -9.54
CA VAL A 353 6.13 19.71 -10.18
C VAL A 353 6.19 18.31 -9.59
N LYS A 354 7.39 17.72 -9.44
CA LYS A 354 7.50 16.37 -8.87
C LYS A 354 7.17 16.31 -7.39
N CYS A 355 7.40 17.37 -6.61
CA CYS A 355 7.12 17.35 -5.17
C CYS A 355 5.62 17.27 -4.88
N VAL A 356 4.78 17.95 -5.67
CA VAL A 356 3.32 17.92 -5.49
C VAL A 356 2.67 16.71 -6.14
N LEU A 357 3.16 16.26 -7.29
CA LEU A 357 2.60 15.12 -8.05
C LEU A 357 3.14 13.75 -7.62
N GLU A 358 3.99 13.68 -6.59
CA GLU A 358 4.53 12.40 -6.09
C GLU A 358 3.52 11.60 -5.26
N ASP A 359 2.53 12.26 -4.67
CA ASP A 359 1.46 11.61 -3.92
C ASP A 359 0.10 12.25 -4.25
N ASP A 360 -0.77 11.45 -4.86
CA ASP A 360 -2.12 11.83 -5.27
C ASP A 360 -3.01 12.28 -4.10
N SER A 361 -2.63 12.02 -2.84
CA SER A 361 -3.34 12.55 -1.66
C SER A 361 -3.04 14.02 -1.36
N LEU A 362 -2.00 14.60 -1.98
CA LEU A 362 -1.56 15.98 -1.77
C LEU A 362 -2.14 16.96 -2.78
N TYR A 363 -2.73 16.50 -3.89
CA TYR A 363 -3.28 17.39 -4.91
C TYR A 363 -4.56 16.83 -5.58
N THR A 364 -5.42 17.73 -6.06
CA THR A 364 -6.56 17.41 -6.92
C THR A 364 -6.48 18.24 -8.17
N ILE A 365 -6.87 17.65 -9.29
CA ILE A 365 -6.88 18.30 -10.59
C ILE A 365 -8.19 19.09 -10.70
N ILE A 366 -8.10 20.35 -11.13
CA ILE A 366 -9.25 21.19 -11.40
C ILE A 366 -9.48 21.18 -12.90
N ASP A 367 -10.37 20.30 -13.37
CA ASP A 367 -10.82 20.28 -14.75
C ASP A 367 -11.90 21.35 -14.96
N GLN A 368 -11.85 22.07 -16.08
CA GLN A 368 -12.76 23.19 -16.38
C GLN A 368 -14.25 22.80 -16.52
N GLU A 369 -14.61 21.51 -16.37
CA GLU A 369 -15.98 21.02 -16.59
C GLU A 369 -16.71 20.49 -15.34
N ASN A 370 -16.06 20.35 -14.19
CA ASN A 370 -16.77 20.03 -12.94
C ASN A 370 -16.69 21.21 -11.98
N GLY A 371 -17.71 22.07 -12.06
CA GLY A 371 -18.10 22.92 -10.95
C GLY A 371 -18.70 22.09 -9.81
N ASP A 372 -17.94 21.14 -9.28
CA ASP A 372 -18.31 20.47 -8.05
C ASP A 372 -18.03 21.46 -6.92
N ARG A 373 -19.09 22.17 -6.55
CA ARG A 373 -19.21 22.81 -5.25
C ARG A 373 -19.07 21.70 -4.23
N ASP A 374 -17.92 21.64 -3.56
CA ASP A 374 -17.89 20.94 -2.29
C ASP A 374 -18.83 21.69 -1.36
N ASP A 375 -19.89 20.95 -1.04
CA ASP A 375 -21.02 21.29 -0.22
C ASP A 375 -20.51 21.87 1.11
N ALA A 376 -20.60 23.19 1.26
CA ALA A 376 -20.59 23.83 2.56
C ALA A 376 -21.88 23.41 3.27
N THR A 377 -21.92 22.17 3.78
CA THR A 377 -22.97 21.70 4.67
C THR A 377 -22.66 22.19 6.08
N ASP A 378 -23.41 23.21 6.41
CA ASP A 378 -23.52 23.94 7.66
C ASP A 378 -23.94 23.02 8.83
N SER A 379 -22.94 22.46 9.54
CA SER A 379 -22.94 22.19 11.00
C SER A 379 -21.69 21.36 11.41
N SER A 380 -20.49 21.94 11.26
CA SER A 380 -19.20 21.30 11.57
C SER A 380 -18.76 21.42 13.05
N SER A 381 -19.67 21.70 13.98
CA SER A 381 -19.32 21.86 15.40
C SER A 381 -19.33 20.52 16.14
N SER A 382 -18.35 20.29 17.01
CA SER A 382 -18.33 19.14 17.94
C SER A 382 -19.17 19.38 19.19
N ILE A 383 -19.58 20.63 19.42
CA ILE A 383 -20.42 21.04 20.53
C ILE A 383 -21.73 21.66 20.06
N ARG A 384 -22.78 21.43 20.83
CA ARG A 384 -24.02 22.20 20.79
C ARG A 384 -24.07 23.06 22.05
N VAL A 385 -24.07 24.38 21.87
CA VAL A 385 -24.15 25.33 22.99
C VAL A 385 -25.53 25.28 23.63
N ILE A 386 -25.57 25.21 24.96
CA ILE A 386 -26.78 25.17 25.77
C ILE A 386 -26.97 26.50 26.51
N LYS A 387 -25.90 27.01 27.11
CA LYS A 387 -25.89 28.31 27.80
C LYS A 387 -24.64 29.11 27.44
N VAL A 388 -24.80 30.42 27.43
CA VAL A 388 -23.73 31.41 27.25
C VAL A 388 -23.72 32.39 28.43
N ASN A 389 -22.56 32.94 28.78
CA ASN A 389 -22.46 34.04 29.74
C ASN A 389 -22.72 35.40 29.06
N GLU A 390 -22.69 36.47 29.87
CA GLU A 390 -22.86 37.86 29.40
C GLU A 390 -21.77 38.30 28.40
N LEU A 391 -20.62 37.62 28.39
CA LEU A 391 -19.51 37.85 27.46
C LEU A 391 -19.65 37.05 26.15
N GLY A 392 -20.74 36.28 25.98
CA GLY A 392 -21.00 35.46 24.79
C GLY A 392 -20.24 34.13 24.75
N GLU A 393 -19.56 33.75 25.83
CA GLU A 393 -18.83 32.49 25.94
C GLU A 393 -19.74 31.35 26.39
N ALA A 394 -19.61 30.18 25.75
CA ALA A 394 -20.41 29.02 26.08
C ALA A 394 -20.05 28.45 27.47
N THR A 395 -20.96 28.58 28.43
CA THR A 395 -20.79 28.09 29.81
C THR A 395 -21.29 26.66 30.00
N GLU A 396 -22.20 26.21 29.14
CA GLU A 396 -22.73 24.85 29.16
C GLU A 396 -22.91 24.35 27.72
N VAL A 397 -22.38 23.15 27.43
CA VAL A 397 -22.33 22.57 26.09
C VAL A 397 -22.67 21.09 26.11
N ARG A 398 -23.34 20.60 25.07
CA ARG A 398 -23.44 19.16 24.79
C ARG A 398 -22.37 18.78 23.78
N HIS A 399 -21.48 17.88 24.17
CA HIS A 399 -20.41 17.39 23.30
C HIS A 399 -20.86 16.11 22.59
N PHE A 400 -20.52 15.93 21.30
CA PHE A 400 -21.00 14.76 20.52
C PHE A 400 -20.58 13.40 21.10
N ASN A 401 -19.45 13.37 21.83
CA ASN A 401 -18.89 12.15 22.41
C ASN A 401 -19.30 11.92 23.88
N HIS A 402 -20.22 12.71 24.43
CA HIS A 402 -20.64 12.56 25.81
C HIS A 402 -22.13 12.88 25.98
N GLU A 403 -22.87 11.99 26.63
CA GLU A 403 -24.32 12.12 26.74
C GLU A 403 -24.77 13.28 27.64
N HIS A 404 -23.98 13.57 28.68
CA HIS A 404 -24.29 14.64 29.63
C HIS A 404 -23.78 16.00 29.16
N ASP A 405 -24.43 17.04 29.67
CA ASP A 405 -24.01 18.42 29.45
C ASP A 405 -22.73 18.71 30.25
N LEU A 406 -21.80 19.39 29.60
CA LEU A 406 -20.53 19.79 30.18
C LEU A 406 -20.57 21.26 30.57
N VAL A 407 -20.06 21.56 31.75
CA VAL A 407 -20.03 22.91 32.33
C VAL A 407 -18.61 23.47 32.26
N LEU A 408 -18.47 24.74 31.91
CA LEU A 408 -17.19 25.44 31.87
C LEU A 408 -16.66 25.65 33.30
N GLY A 409 -15.45 25.16 33.54
CA GLY A 409 -14.68 25.36 34.76
C GLY A 409 -13.47 26.26 34.51
N ASP A 410 -13.25 27.20 35.42
CA ASP A 410 -12.15 28.16 35.43
C ASP A 410 -11.13 27.90 36.55
N LYS A 411 -11.44 26.96 37.45
CA LYS A 411 -10.59 26.56 38.59
C LYS A 411 -10.56 25.05 38.73
N ILE A 412 -9.36 24.49 38.80
CA ILE A 412 -9.15 23.08 39.10
C ILE A 412 -9.33 22.90 40.62
N LYS A 413 -10.44 22.28 41.02
CA LYS A 413 -10.70 21.89 42.43
C LYS A 413 -10.47 20.39 42.59
N GLY A 414 -9.49 19.97 43.41
CA GLY A 414 -9.17 18.57 43.67
C GLY A 414 -7.77 18.17 43.20
N ASP A 415 -7.52 16.86 43.14
CA ASP A 415 -6.23 16.21 42.86
C ASP A 415 -5.56 16.70 41.57
N GLU A 416 -4.22 16.84 41.59
CA GLU A 416 -3.40 17.41 40.51
C GLU A 416 -3.30 16.48 39.27
N ASP A 417 -3.82 15.26 39.36
CA ASP A 417 -3.65 14.18 38.37
C ASP A 417 -4.78 14.09 37.31
N ARG A 418 -5.73 15.03 37.27
CA ARG A 418 -6.83 14.98 36.27
C ARG A 418 -6.32 15.21 34.85
N ALA A 419 -6.70 14.33 33.92
CA ALA A 419 -6.35 14.43 32.50
C ALA A 419 -7.57 14.68 31.62
N CYS A 420 -7.32 15.29 30.45
CA CYS A 420 -8.34 15.50 29.43
C CYS A 420 -8.69 14.18 28.72
N ASP A 421 -9.97 13.82 28.70
CA ASP A 421 -10.51 12.65 27.99
C ASP A 421 -10.42 12.75 26.46
N GLY A 422 -10.03 13.92 25.94
CA GLY A 422 -9.80 14.14 24.52
C GLY A 422 -8.35 13.90 24.13
N CYS A 423 -7.41 14.59 24.78
CA CYS A 423 -6.00 14.57 24.40
C CYS A 423 -5.08 13.79 25.35
N MET A 424 -5.59 13.28 26.47
CA MET A 424 -4.85 12.54 27.50
C MET A 424 -3.69 13.31 28.15
N LEU A 425 -3.70 14.64 28.04
CA LEU A 425 -2.78 15.54 28.75
C LEU A 425 -3.43 16.04 30.05
N PRO A 426 -2.65 16.45 31.07
CA PRO A 426 -3.17 17.07 32.27
C PRO A 426 -4.13 18.22 31.97
N ILE A 427 -5.22 18.32 32.73
CA ILE A 427 -6.20 19.40 32.56
C ILE A 427 -5.58 20.74 32.93
N SER A 428 -5.79 21.72 32.06
CA SER A 428 -5.44 23.12 32.28
C SER A 428 -6.68 23.98 32.10
N THR A 429 -6.71 25.14 32.75
CA THR A 429 -7.81 26.11 32.61
C THR A 429 -7.70 26.87 31.29
N PRO A 430 -8.82 27.17 30.60
CA PRO A 430 -10.20 26.75 30.89
C PRO A 430 -10.52 25.33 30.38
N PHE A 431 -11.46 24.64 31.04
CA PHE A 431 -11.88 23.29 30.69
C PHE A 431 -13.39 23.09 30.86
N TYR A 432 -13.94 22.08 30.19
CA TYR A 432 -15.31 21.61 30.37
C TYR A 432 -15.30 20.33 31.21
N TYR A 433 -16.25 20.19 32.13
CA TYR A 433 -16.39 18.98 32.95
C TYR A 433 -17.85 18.54 33.07
N CYS A 434 -18.06 17.24 33.25
CA CYS A 434 -19.36 16.70 33.58
C CYS A 434 -19.59 16.74 35.09
N SER A 435 -20.76 17.18 35.54
CA SER A 435 -21.14 17.13 36.97
C SER A 435 -21.58 15.74 37.45
N ARG A 436 -21.84 14.81 36.52
CA ARG A 436 -22.40 13.47 36.80
C ARG A 436 -21.38 12.34 36.71
N CYS A 437 -20.27 12.54 36.00
CA CYS A 437 -19.24 11.52 35.81
C CYS A 437 -17.86 12.16 35.70
N ASP A 438 -16.82 11.34 35.83
CA ASP A 438 -15.42 11.76 35.77
C ASP A 438 -14.98 11.96 34.31
N PHE A 439 -15.52 13.00 33.66
CA PHE A 439 -15.25 13.35 32.27
C PHE A 439 -14.85 14.82 32.14
N PHE A 440 -13.68 15.08 31.56
CA PHE A 440 -13.07 16.39 31.41
C PHE A 440 -12.50 16.60 30.01
N LEU A 441 -12.75 17.77 29.43
CA LEU A 441 -12.12 18.19 28.18
C LEU A 441 -11.48 19.56 28.36
N HIS A 442 -10.26 19.77 27.85
CA HIS A 442 -9.81 21.15 27.63
C HIS A 442 -10.85 21.87 26.76
N LYS A 443 -11.06 23.17 27.00
CA LYS A 443 -11.96 23.97 26.18
C LYS A 443 -11.64 23.81 24.69
N THR A 444 -10.37 23.89 24.34
CA THR A 444 -9.85 23.70 22.98
C THR A 444 -10.10 22.30 22.41
N CYS A 445 -10.14 21.25 23.25
CA CYS A 445 -10.44 19.89 22.81
C CYS A 445 -11.95 19.69 22.58
N ALA A 446 -12.80 20.30 23.41
CA ALA A 446 -14.26 20.24 23.23
C ALA A 446 -14.71 21.01 21.99
N GLU A 447 -14.11 22.17 21.73
CA GLU A 447 -14.47 23.08 20.63
C GLU A 447 -13.82 22.73 19.28
N LEU A 448 -13.13 21.58 19.19
CA LEU A 448 -12.55 21.13 17.93
C LEU A 448 -13.63 21.00 16.83
N PRO A 449 -13.31 21.31 15.57
CA PRO A 449 -14.27 21.12 14.49
C PRO A 449 -14.45 19.63 14.19
N LYS A 450 -15.70 19.23 13.91
CA LYS A 450 -16.06 17.84 13.58
C LYS A 450 -15.42 17.37 12.28
N THR A 451 -15.19 18.28 11.34
CA THR A 451 -14.41 18.03 10.12
C THR A 451 -13.33 19.10 9.98
N LYS A 452 -12.14 18.71 9.52
CA LYS A 452 -10.99 19.61 9.38
C LYS A 452 -10.19 19.26 8.14
N HIS A 453 -9.68 20.24 7.39
CA HIS A 453 -8.63 20.00 6.40
C HIS A 453 -7.24 20.06 7.06
N HIS A 454 -6.34 19.17 6.66
CA HIS A 454 -5.00 19.10 7.25
C HIS A 454 -3.92 18.99 6.18
N TRP A 455 -2.77 19.64 6.39
CA TRP A 455 -1.73 19.84 5.37
C TRP A 455 -1.09 18.57 4.78
N PHE A 456 -1.32 17.38 5.35
CA PHE A 456 -0.80 16.11 4.83
C PHE A 456 -1.77 15.37 3.90
N GLN A 457 -3.01 15.85 3.74
CA GLN A 457 -4.00 15.26 2.83
C GLN A 457 -5.07 16.28 2.41
N LEU A 458 -5.59 16.15 1.20
CA LEU A 458 -6.66 17.04 0.73
C LEU A 458 -8.02 16.79 1.35
N HIS A 459 -8.41 15.52 1.49
CA HIS A 459 -9.71 15.16 2.03
C HIS A 459 -9.79 15.57 3.50
N ALA A 460 -10.94 16.14 3.90
CA ALA A 460 -11.19 16.46 5.29
C ALA A 460 -11.05 15.21 6.17
N ILE A 461 -10.50 15.40 7.36
CA ILE A 461 -10.48 14.40 8.44
C ILE A 461 -11.67 14.64 9.36
N THR A 462 -12.26 13.56 9.87
CA THR A 462 -13.45 13.60 10.74
C THR A 462 -13.05 13.30 12.18
N LEU A 463 -13.57 14.07 13.13
CA LEU A 463 -13.34 13.87 14.55
C LEU A 463 -14.21 12.73 15.06
N GLU A 464 -13.56 11.75 15.70
CA GLU A 464 -14.14 10.54 16.25
C GLU A 464 -13.54 10.29 17.64
N ALA A 465 -14.19 9.43 18.42
CA ALA A 465 -13.64 8.94 19.66
C ALA A 465 -13.28 7.46 19.54
N GLY A 466 -12.19 7.08 20.19
CA GLY A 466 -11.75 5.71 20.25
C GLY A 466 -11.17 5.39 21.62
N ASP A 467 -11.38 4.15 22.07
CA ASP A 467 -10.84 3.67 23.33
C ASP A 467 -9.32 3.60 23.28
N TRP A 468 -8.77 2.92 22.27
CA TRP A 468 -7.33 2.87 22.06
C TRP A 468 -6.93 2.62 20.60
N GLU A 469 -6.21 3.57 20.00
CA GLU A 469 -5.82 3.47 18.59
C GLU A 469 -4.37 3.91 18.38
N VAL A 470 -3.74 3.35 17.35
CA VAL A 470 -2.38 3.73 16.95
C VAL A 470 -2.46 4.93 16.02
N CYS A 471 -1.88 6.06 16.44
CA CYS A 471 -1.76 7.20 15.57
C CYS A 471 -0.81 6.92 14.40
N ARG A 472 -1.24 7.17 13.16
CA ARG A 472 -0.46 6.88 11.95
C ARG A 472 0.81 7.73 11.81
N LEU A 473 0.84 8.92 12.41
CA LEU A 473 1.98 9.85 12.34
C LEU A 473 3.03 9.57 13.43
N CYS A 474 2.63 9.59 14.70
CA CYS A 474 3.56 9.36 15.81
C CYS A 474 3.71 7.90 16.23
N TYR A 475 2.93 6.97 15.67
CA TYR A 475 2.88 5.54 16.04
C TYR A 475 2.80 5.29 17.55
N ARG A 476 2.16 6.20 18.29
CA ARG A 476 1.85 5.98 19.71
C ARG A 476 0.43 5.47 19.83
N TRP A 477 0.25 4.54 20.76
CA TRP A 477 -1.06 4.21 21.29
C TRP A 477 -1.62 5.41 22.02
N CYS A 478 -2.84 5.79 21.65
CA CYS A 478 -3.54 6.92 22.22
C CYS A 478 -4.96 6.47 22.59
N SER A 479 -5.60 7.21 23.49
CA SER A 479 -7.03 7.13 23.79
C SER A 479 -7.69 8.49 23.60
N GLY A 480 -9.02 8.51 23.55
CA GLY A 480 -9.81 9.73 23.57
C GLY A 480 -10.26 10.13 22.19
N LEU A 481 -9.94 11.36 21.78
CA LEU A 481 -10.38 11.92 20.50
C LEU A 481 -9.31 11.76 19.41
N PHE A 482 -9.77 11.45 18.21
CA PHE A 482 -8.96 11.22 17.03
C PHE A 482 -9.58 11.88 15.82
N TYR A 483 -8.73 12.24 14.87
CA TYR A 483 -9.18 12.49 13.52
C TYR A 483 -8.96 11.24 12.68
N SER A 484 -9.98 10.80 11.95
CA SER A 484 -9.92 9.71 10.97
C SER A 484 -9.94 10.28 9.56
N ASN A 485 -9.44 9.53 8.58
CA ASN A 485 -9.65 9.85 7.16
C ASN A 485 -10.50 8.78 6.48
N ILE A 486 -10.90 9.04 5.23
CA ILE A 486 -11.69 8.12 4.40
C ILE A 486 -11.05 6.73 4.19
N ARG A 487 -9.73 6.59 4.47
CA ARG A 487 -9.01 5.31 4.39
C ARG A 487 -8.98 4.56 5.73
N GLY A 488 -9.60 5.09 6.78
CA GLY A 488 -9.61 4.55 8.14
C GLY A 488 -8.29 4.74 8.89
N HIS A 489 -7.42 5.68 8.48
CA HIS A 489 -6.23 6.01 9.26
C HIS A 489 -6.57 6.97 10.40
N MET A 490 -6.08 6.68 11.60
CA MET A 490 -6.30 7.48 12.80
C MET A 490 -5.13 8.42 13.10
N PHE A 491 -5.44 9.66 13.47
CA PHE A 491 -4.50 10.72 13.83
C PHE A 491 -4.87 11.26 15.21
N CYS A 492 -3.99 11.13 16.21
CA CYS A 492 -4.27 11.70 17.53
C CYS A 492 -4.30 13.23 17.45
N LEU A 493 -5.05 13.88 18.35
CA LEU A 493 -5.20 15.35 18.36
C LEU A 493 -3.85 16.10 18.31
N ARG A 494 -2.86 15.62 19.06
CA ARG A 494 -1.52 16.23 19.09
C ARG A 494 -0.85 16.25 17.71
N CYS A 495 -0.94 15.16 16.95
CA CYS A 495 -0.39 15.11 15.59
C CYS A 495 -1.23 15.91 14.59
N ALA A 496 -2.55 15.97 14.77
CA ALA A 496 -3.47 16.74 13.92
C ALA A 496 -3.47 18.25 14.22
N ALA A 497 -2.79 18.68 15.28
CA ALA A 497 -2.57 20.08 15.62
C ALA A 497 -1.22 20.61 15.11
N VAL A 498 -0.27 19.71 14.82
CA VAL A 498 1.08 20.07 14.37
C VAL A 498 1.02 20.72 13.00
N PRO A 499 1.53 21.96 12.82
CA PRO A 499 1.67 22.58 11.50
C PRO A 499 2.85 21.98 10.71
N TYR A 500 2.89 22.20 9.39
CA TYR A 500 3.96 21.65 8.54
C TYR A 500 5.31 22.39 8.70
N THR A 501 5.30 23.58 9.31
CA THR A 501 6.48 24.34 9.76
C THR A 501 6.32 24.68 11.24
N ILE A 502 7.38 24.49 12.02
CA ILE A 502 7.34 24.65 13.48
C ILE A 502 8.55 25.45 13.95
N LYS A 503 8.31 26.38 14.86
CA LYS A 503 9.36 26.99 15.70
C LYS A 503 9.46 26.14 16.97
N ASN A 504 10.61 25.50 17.18
CA ASN A 504 10.84 24.64 18.34
C ASN A 504 11.54 25.44 19.44
N GLU A 505 11.04 25.42 20.68
CA GLU A 505 11.66 26.20 21.77
C GLU A 505 13.12 25.79 22.04
N GLY A 506 13.47 24.51 21.82
CA GLY A 506 14.84 24.00 21.94
C GLY A 506 15.69 24.12 20.67
N HIS A 507 15.22 24.77 19.60
CA HIS A 507 16.04 24.94 18.39
C HIS A 507 15.75 26.27 17.68
N GLN A 508 16.80 27.07 17.49
CA GLN A 508 16.69 28.44 16.98
C GLN A 508 16.09 28.54 15.57
N HIS A 509 16.34 27.56 14.70
CA HIS A 509 15.86 27.57 13.33
C HIS A 509 14.45 26.97 13.21
N VAL A 510 13.71 27.41 12.18
CA VAL A 510 12.41 26.81 11.83
C VAL A 510 12.63 25.39 11.30
N LEU A 511 11.86 24.45 11.84
CA LEU A 511 11.81 23.08 11.33
C LEU A 511 10.66 22.95 10.35
N PHE A 512 10.87 22.19 9.29
CA PHE A 512 9.82 21.91 8.31
C PHE A 512 9.68 20.42 8.07
N PHE A 513 8.48 20.00 7.75
CA PHE A 513 8.19 18.61 7.50
C PHE A 513 8.68 18.16 6.12
N ASP A 514 9.59 17.19 6.13
CA ASP A 514 10.09 16.51 4.95
C ASP A 514 9.80 15.00 5.03
N ARG A 515 8.98 14.52 4.10
CA ARG A 515 8.62 13.10 3.98
C ARG A 515 9.80 12.21 3.63
N LYS A 516 10.82 12.76 2.95
CA LYS A 516 12.02 12.05 2.51
C LYS A 516 13.16 12.17 3.51
N CYS A 517 12.95 12.82 4.65
CA CYS A 517 13.96 12.93 5.69
C CYS A 517 14.38 11.53 6.15
N LYS A 518 15.68 11.26 6.01
CA LYS A 518 16.33 10.03 6.46
C LYS A 518 17.32 10.37 7.58
N GLY A 519 17.66 9.37 8.39
CA GLY A 519 18.58 9.55 9.51
C GLY A 519 17.88 9.32 10.84
N LYS A 520 18.51 9.80 11.92
CA LYS A 520 18.03 9.64 13.28
C LYS A 520 17.35 10.91 13.77
N CYS A 521 16.28 10.74 14.54
CA CYS A 521 15.65 11.80 15.32
C CYS A 521 16.58 12.23 16.45
N ASN A 522 16.87 13.52 16.54
CA ASN A 522 17.65 14.10 17.64
C ASN A 522 16.93 13.91 18.99
N GLY A 523 15.60 13.87 19.00
CA GLY A 523 14.85 13.76 20.23
C GLY A 523 14.93 12.39 20.91
N CYS A 524 14.86 11.30 20.14
CA CYS A 524 14.84 9.94 20.69
C CYS A 524 16.06 9.09 20.30
N GLY A 525 16.83 9.51 19.30
CA GLY A 525 17.94 8.75 18.70
C GLY A 525 17.52 7.65 17.72
N HIS A 526 16.21 7.43 17.50
CA HIS A 526 15.71 6.40 16.59
C HIS A 526 15.71 6.87 15.14
N ASN A 527 15.80 5.93 14.21
CA ASN A 527 15.67 6.25 12.78
C ASN A 527 14.27 6.83 12.50
N HIS A 528 14.22 7.84 11.63
CA HIS A 528 12.98 8.42 11.14
C HIS A 528 12.11 7.34 10.51
N ARG A 529 10.82 7.36 10.85
CA ARG A 529 9.84 6.37 10.37
C ARG A 529 9.40 6.69 8.94
N TYR A 530 8.64 5.78 8.33
CA TYR A 530 8.14 5.88 6.95
C TYR A 530 7.39 7.17 6.58
N PHE A 531 6.87 7.93 7.56
CA PHE A 531 6.16 9.18 7.29
C PHE A 531 7.08 10.39 7.14
N GLY A 532 8.37 10.27 7.43
CA GLY A 532 9.31 11.40 7.42
C GLY A 532 9.38 12.13 8.76
N ALA A 533 10.00 13.31 8.75
CA ALA A 533 10.35 14.04 9.96
C ALA A 533 10.43 15.55 9.73
N PHE A 534 10.41 16.30 10.81
CA PHE A 534 10.69 17.73 10.82
C PHE A 534 12.19 17.93 10.81
N ARG A 535 12.75 18.59 9.79
CA ARG A 535 14.18 18.87 9.69
C ARG A 535 14.47 20.36 9.61
N CYS A 536 15.66 20.73 10.09
CA CYS A 536 16.23 22.05 9.88
C CYS A 536 16.88 22.13 8.48
N LYS A 537 16.85 23.31 7.85
CA LYS A 537 17.59 23.57 6.61
C LYS A 537 19.07 23.85 6.88
N GLU A 538 19.34 24.51 8.00
CA GLU A 538 20.62 25.13 8.34
C GLU A 538 21.55 24.18 9.10
N CYS A 539 21.01 23.16 9.75
CA CYS A 539 21.79 22.15 10.47
C CYS A 539 21.17 20.75 10.35
N SER A 540 21.85 19.74 10.89
CA SER A 540 21.39 18.35 10.87
C SER A 540 20.29 18.02 11.88
N PHE A 541 19.72 19.03 12.56
CA PHE A 541 18.69 18.80 13.57
C PHE A 541 17.38 18.34 12.94
N SER A 542 16.81 17.27 13.48
CA SER A 542 15.55 16.72 13.01
C SER A 542 14.77 15.99 14.11
N LEU A 543 13.45 16.10 14.09
CA LEU A 543 12.52 15.49 15.05
C LEU A 543 11.41 14.71 14.34
N ASP A 544 11.12 13.52 14.85
CA ASP A 544 9.95 12.76 14.42
C ASP A 544 8.65 13.29 15.06
N PHE A 545 7.51 12.83 14.57
CA PHE A 545 6.20 13.19 15.14
C PHE A 545 6.04 12.78 16.61
N ALA A 546 6.73 11.72 17.06
CA ALA A 546 6.61 11.24 18.43
C ALA A 546 7.34 12.16 19.41
N CYS A 547 8.47 12.74 19.03
CA CYS A 547 9.23 13.70 19.81
C CYS A 547 8.60 15.09 19.77
N ILE A 548 8.12 15.53 18.61
CA ILE A 548 7.54 16.87 18.46
C ILE A 548 6.19 17.05 19.17
N THR A 549 5.50 15.93 19.44
CA THR A 549 4.21 15.92 20.17
C THR A 549 4.35 15.58 21.65
N LEU A 550 5.58 15.59 22.18
CA LEU A 550 5.81 15.50 23.62
C LEU A 550 5.27 16.75 24.32
N PRO A 551 4.65 16.62 25.51
CA PRO A 551 4.25 17.77 26.31
C PRO A 551 5.46 18.66 26.62
N LEU A 552 5.31 19.97 26.52
CA LEU A 552 6.39 20.90 26.87
C LEU A 552 6.67 20.91 28.37
N GLU A 553 5.64 20.70 29.19
CA GLU A 553 5.73 20.65 30.64
C GLU A 553 4.98 19.42 31.16
N VAL A 554 5.53 18.78 32.19
CA VAL A 554 4.93 17.62 32.84
C VAL A 554 5.13 17.67 34.34
N GLY A 555 4.09 17.39 35.12
CA GLY A 555 4.22 17.12 36.54
C GLY A 555 4.69 15.70 36.77
N HIS A 556 5.56 15.49 37.76
CA HIS A 556 6.03 14.15 38.11
C HIS A 556 6.33 14.06 39.60
N LYS A 557 6.07 12.92 40.25
CA LYS A 557 6.21 12.74 41.70
C LYS A 557 7.62 12.96 42.28
N CYS A 558 8.64 13.03 41.42
CA CYS A 558 10.00 13.35 41.83
C CYS A 558 10.21 14.84 42.10
N ASP A 559 9.33 15.71 41.60
CA ASP A 559 9.45 17.16 41.75
C ASP A 559 8.08 17.79 42.00
N ARG A 560 8.04 18.80 42.85
CA ARG A 560 6.81 19.57 43.10
C ARG A 560 6.53 20.60 41.99
N HIS A 561 7.54 20.95 41.21
CA HIS A 561 7.39 21.85 40.06
C HIS A 561 7.23 21.05 38.77
N LEU A 562 6.64 21.69 37.75
CA LEU A 562 6.56 21.09 36.42
C LEU A 562 7.97 20.99 35.82
N LEU A 563 8.28 19.82 35.26
CA LEU A 563 9.51 19.60 34.51
C LEU A 563 9.30 20.08 33.07
N LYS A 564 10.22 20.89 32.55
CA LYS A 564 10.20 21.42 31.18
C LYS A 564 11.02 20.54 30.23
N LEU A 565 10.52 20.34 29.02
CA LEU A 565 11.20 19.58 27.97
C LEU A 565 12.40 20.39 27.43
N SER A 566 13.58 19.78 27.47
CA SER A 566 14.86 20.38 27.11
C SER A 566 15.69 19.44 26.23
N ASN A 567 16.61 20.01 25.45
CA ASN A 567 17.54 19.30 24.57
C ASN A 567 19.00 19.79 24.68
N GLU A 568 19.27 20.73 25.58
CA GLU A 568 20.60 21.26 25.84
C GLU A 568 21.00 20.82 27.24
N ASP A 569 21.99 19.96 27.32
CA ASP A 569 22.83 19.90 28.50
C ASP A 569 23.95 20.92 28.30
N GLY A 570 24.33 21.65 29.34
CA GLY A 570 25.45 22.58 29.27
C GLY A 570 26.78 21.89 28.93
N GLU A 571 27.89 22.64 28.98
CA GLU A 571 29.25 22.10 28.78
C GLU A 571 29.74 21.18 29.93
N ASP A 572 28.83 20.56 30.67
CA ASP A 572 29.16 19.69 31.79
C ASP A 572 29.60 18.29 31.32
N ASP A 573 30.33 17.60 32.20
CA ASP A 573 30.87 16.27 31.92
C ASP A 573 29.71 15.27 31.61
N PRO A 574 29.72 14.60 30.44
CA PRO A 574 28.70 13.61 30.06
C PRO A 574 28.49 12.49 31.08
N GLU A 575 29.42 12.23 32.00
CA GLU A 575 29.25 11.27 33.09
C GLU A 575 28.30 11.74 34.21
N GLN A 576 28.00 13.04 34.28
CA GLN A 576 27.12 13.65 35.29
C GLN A 576 25.64 13.64 34.90
N PHE A 577 25.31 13.47 33.61
CA PHE A 577 23.91 13.41 33.18
C PHE A 577 23.28 12.07 33.60
N ARG A 578 22.62 12.04 34.74
CA ARG A 578 21.81 10.91 35.20
C ARG A 578 20.35 11.30 35.27
N CYS A 579 19.48 10.29 35.25
CA CYS A 579 18.06 10.47 35.48
C CYS A 579 17.74 10.24 36.96
N ASP A 580 17.09 11.20 37.62
CA ASP A 580 16.78 11.12 39.06
C ASP A 580 15.71 10.08 39.40
N VAL A 581 15.03 9.53 38.40
CA VAL A 581 14.01 8.49 38.59
C VAL A 581 14.58 7.08 38.50
N CYS A 582 15.50 6.84 37.56
CA CYS A 582 16.04 5.48 37.33
C CYS A 582 17.54 5.34 37.57
N GLU A 583 18.23 6.44 37.92
CA GLU A 583 19.66 6.55 38.20
C GLU A 583 20.59 6.14 37.04
N LYS A 584 20.02 5.84 35.87
CA LYS A 584 20.76 5.49 34.65
C LYS A 584 21.27 6.73 33.94
N LYS A 585 22.38 6.56 33.22
CA LYS A 585 22.99 7.61 32.38
C LYS A 585 21.98 8.14 31.36
N ARG A 586 21.96 9.45 31.19
CA ARG A 586 21.20 10.19 30.19
C ARG A 586 22.11 10.52 29.00
N ASP A 587 21.54 10.47 27.82
CA ASP A 587 22.24 10.84 26.59
C ASP A 587 22.06 12.34 26.39
N ALA A 588 23.17 13.07 26.34
CA ALA A 588 23.17 14.53 26.33
C ALA A 588 22.50 15.14 25.09
N TYR A 589 22.38 14.34 24.02
CA TYR A 589 21.81 14.78 22.76
C TYR A 589 20.35 14.40 22.58
N ARG A 590 19.71 13.75 23.57
CA ARG A 590 18.31 13.35 23.52
C ARG A 590 17.43 14.30 24.33
N LEU A 591 16.15 14.38 23.95
CA LEU A 591 15.16 15.12 24.72
C LEU A 591 14.99 14.52 26.11
N TYR A 592 14.86 15.40 27.10
CA TYR A 592 14.67 15.06 28.50
C TYR A 592 13.84 16.14 29.19
N TYR A 593 13.35 15.84 30.39
CA TYR A 593 12.62 16.82 31.20
C TYR A 593 13.49 17.28 32.35
N SER A 594 13.52 18.60 32.61
CA SER A 594 14.26 19.17 33.73
C SER A 594 13.52 20.26 34.48
N CYS A 595 13.88 20.45 35.74
CA CYS A 595 13.45 21.58 36.54
C CYS A 595 14.65 22.46 36.85
N SER A 596 14.67 23.70 36.34
CA SER A 596 15.72 24.67 36.66
C SER A 596 15.74 25.13 38.13
N THR A 597 14.64 24.90 38.87
CA THR A 597 14.52 25.33 40.27
C THR A 597 15.04 24.27 41.25
N CYS A 598 14.80 23.00 40.95
CA CYS A 598 15.21 21.87 41.80
C CYS A 598 16.44 21.13 41.28
N ASP A 599 16.92 21.46 40.08
CA ASP A 599 18.00 20.77 39.37
C ASP A 599 17.71 19.29 39.05
N ASN A 600 16.44 18.89 39.09
CA ASN A 600 16.03 17.54 38.71
C ASN A 600 16.06 17.38 37.18
N SER A 601 16.58 16.25 36.72
CA SER A 601 16.69 15.83 35.32
C SER A 601 16.18 14.40 35.14
N VAL A 602 15.22 14.21 34.24
CA VAL A 602 14.50 12.96 34.07
C VAL A 602 14.41 12.58 32.59
N HIS A 603 14.64 11.30 32.25
CA HIS A 603 14.40 10.81 30.89
C HIS A 603 12.95 11.06 30.48
N SER A 604 12.68 11.38 29.20
CA SER A 604 11.29 11.57 28.72
C SER A 604 10.39 10.38 29.01
N ARG A 605 10.91 9.13 28.92
CA ARG A 605 10.15 7.93 29.25
C ARG A 605 9.92 7.76 30.76
N CYS A 606 10.87 8.18 31.59
CA CYS A 606 10.70 8.12 33.04
C CYS A 606 9.68 9.14 33.54
N ALA A 607 9.65 10.34 32.94
CA ALA A 607 8.67 11.36 33.29
C ALA A 607 7.24 11.02 32.83
N LEU A 608 7.10 10.33 31.68
CA LEU A 608 5.81 10.11 31.01
C LEU A 608 5.25 8.68 31.12
N GLY A 609 6.10 7.70 31.47
CA GLY A 609 5.78 6.27 31.35
C GLY A 609 5.97 5.71 29.94
N GLY A 610 5.69 4.42 29.76
CA GLY A 610 5.80 3.74 28.45
C GLY A 610 4.72 4.17 27.46
N TYR A 611 3.49 4.39 27.96
CA TYR A 611 2.31 4.70 27.15
C TYR A 611 1.53 5.92 27.70
N PRO A 612 2.12 7.13 27.64
CA PRO A 612 1.58 8.32 28.30
C PRO A 612 0.19 8.75 27.86
N PHE A 613 -0.19 8.41 26.63
CA PHE A 613 -1.42 8.89 26.00
C PHE A 613 -2.53 7.83 25.96
N LEU A 614 -2.35 6.71 26.63
CA LEU A 614 -3.33 5.63 26.72
C LEU A 614 -4.09 5.75 28.05
N LYS A 615 -5.42 5.85 28.00
CA LYS A 615 -6.26 6.06 29.18
C LYS A 615 -6.25 4.81 30.07
N ASP A 616 -6.12 5.00 31.38
CA ASP A 616 -6.25 3.90 32.32
C ASP A 616 -7.67 3.34 32.31
N GLY A 617 -7.81 2.01 32.25
CA GLY A 617 -9.08 1.33 32.05
C GLY A 617 -9.61 1.35 30.61
N ALA A 618 -8.83 1.82 29.62
CA ALA A 618 -9.25 1.79 28.21
C ALA A 618 -9.56 0.35 27.77
N ALA A 619 -10.77 0.17 27.23
CA ALA A 619 -11.28 -1.12 26.81
C ALA A 619 -10.72 -1.53 25.45
N PHE A 620 -10.59 -2.83 25.26
CA PHE A 620 -10.22 -3.45 24.01
C PHE A 620 -11.08 -4.66 23.70
N ASN A 621 -11.71 -4.62 22.53
CA ASN A 621 -12.38 -5.76 21.95
C ASN A 621 -11.87 -5.96 20.51
N ARG A 622 -10.97 -6.93 20.33
CA ARG A 622 -10.63 -7.45 19.00
C ARG A 622 -10.40 -8.95 19.08
N ASN A 623 -10.88 -9.66 18.06
CA ASN A 623 -10.70 -11.11 17.90
C ASN A 623 -9.22 -11.42 17.68
N TYR A 624 -8.48 -11.64 18.76
CA TYR A 624 -7.15 -12.23 18.69
C TYR A 624 -7.18 -13.60 19.33
N HIS A 625 -6.64 -14.60 18.63
CA HIS A 625 -6.60 -16.01 19.03
C HIS A 625 -5.68 -16.31 20.24
N PHE A 626 -5.36 -15.34 21.09
CA PHE A 626 -4.40 -15.50 22.19
C PHE A 626 -5.06 -15.91 23.52
N HIS A 627 -6.35 -15.68 23.65
CA HIS A 627 -7.13 -15.99 24.84
C HIS A 627 -8.59 -16.21 24.44
N HIS A 628 -9.33 -16.96 25.25
CA HIS A 628 -10.72 -17.34 24.93
C HIS A 628 -11.73 -16.21 25.14
N HIS A 629 -11.40 -15.22 25.98
CA HIS A 629 -12.17 -13.99 26.15
C HIS A 629 -11.64 -12.87 25.24
N LYS A 630 -12.54 -11.96 24.86
CA LYS A 630 -12.27 -10.89 23.87
C LYS A 630 -12.12 -9.51 24.48
N ASP A 631 -12.61 -9.35 25.71
CA ASP A 631 -12.67 -8.08 26.41
C ASP A 631 -11.48 -7.94 27.38
N PHE A 632 -10.69 -6.91 27.13
CA PHE A 632 -9.52 -6.57 27.94
C PHE A 632 -9.51 -5.09 28.28
N ASN A 633 -8.90 -4.75 29.41
CA ASN A 633 -8.64 -3.37 29.80
C ASN A 633 -7.14 -3.13 29.95
N TYR A 634 -6.70 -1.96 29.50
CA TYR A 634 -5.37 -1.45 29.81
C TYR A 634 -5.32 -0.92 31.25
N VAL A 635 -4.25 -1.23 31.99
CA VAL A 635 -4.04 -0.77 33.35
C VAL A 635 -2.59 -0.31 33.53
N ARG A 636 -2.35 0.95 33.93
CA ARG A 636 -1.00 1.52 34.11
C ARG A 636 -0.27 1.01 35.35
N LYS A 637 -1.02 0.67 36.41
CA LYS A 637 -0.43 0.21 37.68
C LYS A 637 -1.31 -0.85 38.31
N VAL A 638 -0.75 -2.05 38.50
CA VAL A 638 -1.45 -3.09 39.26
C VAL A 638 -1.28 -2.80 40.74
N VAL A 639 -2.36 -2.40 41.41
CA VAL A 639 -2.34 -1.97 42.82
C VAL A 639 -2.14 -3.15 43.78
N ASP A 640 -2.49 -4.38 43.38
CA ASP A 640 -2.47 -5.54 44.28
C ASP A 640 -1.65 -6.73 43.72
N GLY A 641 -0.68 -7.19 44.51
CA GLY A 641 -0.15 -8.58 44.47
C GLY A 641 0.93 -8.94 43.44
N TYR A 642 1.43 -7.99 42.63
CA TYR A 642 2.44 -8.25 41.57
C TYR A 642 2.17 -9.52 40.73
N PRO A 643 1.04 -9.58 39.99
CA PRO A 643 0.73 -10.74 39.18
C PRO A 643 1.81 -10.99 38.12
N TYR A 644 2.03 -12.26 37.80
CA TYR A 644 3.02 -12.64 36.79
C TYR A 644 2.42 -12.56 35.39
N CYS A 645 3.18 -12.01 34.44
CA CYS A 645 2.77 -11.97 33.05
C CYS A 645 2.62 -13.39 32.50
N SER A 646 1.43 -13.70 31.95
CA SER A 646 1.09 -15.02 31.40
C SER A 646 2.00 -15.48 30.25
N ARG A 647 2.76 -14.55 29.62
CA ARG A 647 3.69 -14.85 28.53
C ARG A 647 5.14 -14.98 28.99
N CYS A 648 5.67 -13.96 29.65
CA CYS A 648 7.11 -13.92 29.97
C CYS A 648 7.44 -14.42 31.39
N GLY A 649 6.42 -14.67 32.22
CA GLY A 649 6.60 -15.14 33.60
C GLY A 649 7.27 -14.15 34.54
N LYS A 650 7.45 -12.88 34.15
CA LYS A 650 7.99 -11.82 35.00
C LYS A 650 6.86 -11.08 35.74
N PRO A 651 7.13 -10.51 36.93
CA PRO A 651 6.13 -9.74 37.66
C PRO A 651 5.71 -8.51 36.85
N CYS A 652 4.40 -8.23 36.87
CA CYS A 652 3.80 -7.04 36.31
C CYS A 652 3.87 -5.91 37.33
N GLN A 653 4.97 -5.15 37.32
CA GLN A 653 5.16 -3.98 38.21
C GLN A 653 4.52 -2.71 37.62
N ASP A 654 4.28 -2.69 36.31
CA ASP A 654 3.88 -1.51 35.54
C ASP A 654 2.66 -1.80 34.64
N GLU A 655 2.71 -1.39 33.36
CA GLU A 655 1.57 -1.32 32.46
C GLU A 655 1.17 -2.69 31.86
N VAL A 656 -0.08 -3.09 32.07
CA VAL A 656 -0.61 -4.40 31.70
C VAL A 656 -1.90 -4.32 30.89
N VAL A 657 -2.22 -5.44 30.24
CA VAL A 657 -3.53 -5.73 29.69
C VAL A 657 -4.16 -6.84 30.52
N LYS A 658 -5.32 -6.57 31.12
CA LYS A 658 -6.06 -7.49 31.99
C LYS A 658 -7.36 -7.89 31.31
N CYS A 659 -7.68 -9.18 31.32
CA CYS A 659 -8.99 -9.67 30.88
C CYS A 659 -10.09 -9.22 31.85
N THR A 660 -11.24 -8.78 31.33
CA THR A 660 -12.38 -8.36 32.16
C THR A 660 -13.12 -9.55 32.79
N GLU A 661 -13.01 -10.73 32.18
CA GLU A 661 -13.77 -11.92 32.55
C GLU A 661 -12.96 -12.94 33.39
N CYS A 662 -11.63 -12.83 33.44
CA CYS A 662 -10.78 -13.75 34.22
C CYS A 662 -9.47 -13.09 34.67
N ASP A 663 -8.69 -13.80 35.49
CA ASP A 663 -7.41 -13.30 36.03
C ASP A 663 -6.24 -13.31 35.03
N TYR A 664 -6.53 -13.43 33.73
CA TYR A 664 -5.51 -13.36 32.69
C TYR A 664 -4.90 -11.96 32.61
N ILE A 665 -3.59 -11.87 32.83
CA ILE A 665 -2.81 -10.64 32.81
C ILE A 665 -1.56 -10.85 31.96
N ILE A 666 -1.24 -9.85 31.13
CA ILE A 666 -0.06 -9.84 30.28
C ILE A 666 0.55 -8.43 30.26
N HIS A 667 1.88 -8.29 30.23
CA HIS A 667 2.49 -6.98 29.97
C HIS A 667 1.99 -6.43 28.64
N PHE A 668 1.78 -5.12 28.56
CA PHE A 668 1.34 -4.51 27.30
C PHE A 668 2.32 -4.81 26.15
N ASP A 669 3.63 -4.76 26.41
CA ASP A 669 4.68 -5.10 25.44
C ASP A 669 4.61 -6.57 25.00
N CYS A 670 4.38 -7.47 25.95
CA CYS A 670 4.23 -8.90 25.68
C CYS A 670 3.01 -9.18 24.80
N TRP A 671 1.89 -8.48 25.05
CA TRP A 671 0.69 -8.57 24.22
C TRP A 671 0.95 -8.02 22.81
N TYR A 672 1.60 -6.86 22.70
CA TYR A 672 1.88 -6.21 21.43
C TYR A 672 2.71 -7.09 20.49
N VAL A 673 3.79 -7.70 21.01
CA VAL A 673 4.62 -8.64 20.24
C VAL A 673 3.79 -9.83 19.73
N MET A 674 2.86 -10.40 20.53
CA MET A 674 2.03 -11.54 20.09
C MET A 674 1.14 -11.14 18.91
N SER A 675 0.47 -9.99 19.00
CA SER A 675 -0.41 -9.48 17.95
C SER A 675 0.30 -9.34 16.60
N SER A 676 1.58 -8.92 16.62
CA SER A 676 2.37 -8.73 15.41
C SER A 676 2.80 -10.04 14.73
N SER A 677 2.93 -11.13 15.50
CA SER A 677 3.41 -12.43 15.00
C SER A 677 2.34 -13.28 14.28
N CYS A 678 1.06 -13.18 14.65
CA CYS A 678 -0.01 -13.95 13.99
C CYS A 678 -0.36 -13.46 12.58
N PHE A 679 -0.11 -12.20 12.24
CA PHE A 679 -0.38 -11.66 10.90
C PHE A 679 0.54 -12.19 9.79
N PHE A 680 1.58 -12.97 10.13
CA PHE A 680 2.47 -13.57 9.15
C PHE A 680 1.98 -14.93 8.62
N ASN A 681 1.03 -15.59 9.29
CA ASN A 681 0.53 -16.91 8.89
C ASN A 681 -0.72 -16.87 8.02
N ASP A 682 -1.52 -15.81 8.08
CA ASP A 682 -2.62 -15.58 7.14
C ASP A 682 -2.12 -14.69 6.00
N GLY A 683 -2.14 -15.20 4.76
CA GLY A 683 -1.56 -14.62 3.54
C GLY A 683 -2.04 -13.22 3.10
N HIS A 684 -2.51 -12.37 4.01
CA HIS A 684 -2.83 -10.97 3.80
C HIS A 684 -1.56 -10.10 3.78
N ARG A 685 -1.25 -9.55 2.60
CA ARG A 685 -0.19 -8.53 2.37
C ARG A 685 -0.53 -7.16 2.99
N ARG A 686 -0.70 -7.05 4.31
CA ARG A 686 -0.85 -5.75 5.00
C ARG A 686 0.06 -5.50 6.20
N CYS A 687 1.04 -6.37 6.50
CA CYS A 687 1.81 -6.28 7.74
C CYS A 687 3.35 -6.12 7.61
N TYR A 688 3.84 -5.31 6.66
CA TYR A 688 5.26 -4.86 6.71
C TYR A 688 5.50 -3.70 7.69
N TYR A 689 4.44 -3.10 8.26
CA TYR A 689 4.54 -1.91 9.13
C TYR A 689 4.81 -2.21 10.62
N TYR A 690 4.58 -3.43 11.09
CA TYR A 690 4.55 -3.76 12.52
C TYR A 690 5.89 -4.28 13.09
N TYR A 691 6.72 -4.91 12.27
CA TYR A 691 7.97 -5.52 12.70
C TYR A 691 9.02 -4.49 13.17
N TYR A 692 9.06 -3.32 12.53
CA TYR A 692 10.01 -2.25 12.83
C TYR A 692 9.75 -1.53 14.16
N TYR A 693 8.58 -1.69 14.80
CA TYR A 693 8.30 -1.05 16.09
C TYR A 693 8.99 -1.77 17.26
N LEU A 694 9.16 -3.09 17.16
CA LEU A 694 9.65 -3.95 18.23
C LEU A 694 11.17 -3.86 18.45
N GLU A 695 11.96 -3.83 17.37
CA GLU A 695 13.41 -3.60 17.50
C GLU A 695 13.73 -2.19 18.00
N TYR A 696 12.92 -1.20 17.61
CA TYR A 696 13.26 0.22 17.79
C TYR A 696 12.79 0.84 19.11
N CYS A 697 11.70 0.38 19.72
CA CYS A 697 11.26 0.93 21.02
C CYS A 697 11.85 0.20 22.23
N PHE A 698 12.39 -1.02 22.06
CA PHE A 698 12.65 -1.91 23.19
C PHE A 698 14.07 -2.44 23.33
N ASN A 699 14.99 -2.21 22.38
CA ASN A 699 16.35 -2.77 22.49
C ASN A 699 16.33 -4.29 22.75
N ILE A 700 15.32 -5.00 22.23
CA ILE A 700 15.21 -6.46 22.33
C ILE A 700 15.87 -7.04 21.08
N ASN A 701 17.08 -7.57 21.25
CA ASN A 701 17.72 -8.42 20.24
C ASN A 701 16.86 -9.69 20.07
N PHE A 702 16.16 -9.83 18.95
CA PHE A 702 15.64 -11.13 18.53
C PHE A 702 16.76 -11.91 17.84
N THR A 703 17.57 -12.64 18.61
CA THR A 703 18.31 -13.78 18.05
C THR A 703 17.30 -14.88 17.74
N PHE A 704 16.84 -14.94 16.48
CA PHE A 704 16.26 -16.17 15.97
C PHE A 704 17.39 -17.21 15.86
N ALA A 705 17.52 -18.03 16.89
CA ALA A 705 18.18 -19.32 16.74
C ALA A 705 17.27 -20.18 15.84
N LEU A 706 17.56 -20.19 14.54
CA LEU A 706 17.09 -21.24 13.65
C LEU A 706 17.80 -22.54 14.08
N SER A 707 17.22 -23.27 15.03
CA SER A 707 17.60 -24.66 15.27
C SER A 707 16.69 -25.56 14.43
N SER A 708 17.28 -26.05 13.34
CA SER A 708 17.02 -27.31 12.60
C SER A 708 15.60 -27.84 12.52
#